data_AF-A0AA91Z7L9-F1
#
_entry.id   AF-A0AA91Z7L9-F1
#
_cell.length_a   1.000
_cell.length_b   1.000
_cell.length_c   1.000
_cell.angle_alpha   90.00
_cell.angle_beta   90.00
_cell.angle_gamma   90.00
#
_symmetry.space_group_name_H-M   'P 1'
#
loop_
_entity.id
_entity.type
_entity.pdbx_description
1 polymer ?
#
loop_
_entity_poly.entity_id
_entity_poly.type
_entity_poly.pdbx_seq_one_letter_code
_entity_poly.pdbx_strand_id
1 'polypeptide(L)'
;MSACLDSDGGSSSADNDAAPPPENTKPNLILIIADDVGVDQLASFGFGGAEPPATPTIDSLAATGVSFNNTWSMPTCSTTRAALLSGRYPPRTNVNTAIVSTDFANSQTSPFERSLPTVLGEQGYVSAYVGKIHVTGSDVNPANHPFGDEAIRALGFDYFAGYFDGGPRPIDVTAGLDNLDSSAAPYTCGFVPLATDHPQGADTGACYQPSGACEELTADGSSVPGKMCLERGGLFDPNQQCASTLPAYLDFTRQNAYYTAEVVISEESGSQQLEVDNPATRLYRTQLESNFAIDWIQAQSDEQPWMLSLGYSASHAPLQPTPASLTPETGALDIGIACDNGADTRKLMNQNMEAMDTEIRRVLLAAGVYIENANGDLEYNPASNTVVAFIGDNGTYGPVVKDPFLPARSKGTVYQGGIWVPLIVTGATVEQPGRSVGAMVNSTDLYHLFATLGGADLSAPEVADRLDAQPMDAYLASAEAIPIRDSNFSMSGRNLASAIPQPCVLTDVNICLQLFPQKGLCISEGGTWYGDDGVVPGQSFTSCCAVNTYRVSEGEAPFDILAETQRTVRDDRFKLLQLEEPNCDAGGLTESFEFYEINESGSELGLDNLDAQDLLTRSALTAEQQQHYNTLLAELDSIVDSEPTCPGDGNLDRVINEQDLKDWSYFSQLNGGRSSWYDFNLDGQTDAADRQIIEDNLGLECL
;
A
#
# COMPACT_ATOMS: atom_id res chain seq x y z
N MET A 1 24.56 -45.05 60.46
CA MET A 1 24.59 -46.30 59.67
C MET A 1 23.33 -46.27 58.82
N SER A 2 23.50 -46.27 57.50
CA SER A 2 22.53 -46.59 56.43
C SER A 2 21.19 -45.83 56.39
N ALA A 3 20.89 -45.05 55.33
CA ALA A 3 20.63 -45.43 53.92
C ALA A 3 19.14 -45.77 53.69
N CYS A 4 18.44 -44.90 52.93
CA CYS A 4 17.84 -45.15 51.59
C CYS A 4 16.36 -45.59 51.70
N LEU A 5 15.40 -45.23 50.85
CA LEU A 5 15.16 -44.37 49.69
C LEU A 5 13.61 -44.36 49.55
N ASP A 6 12.98 -43.27 49.11
CA ASP A 6 11.92 -43.34 48.09
C ASP A 6 11.49 -41.93 47.62
N SER A 7 11.11 -41.92 46.35
CA SER A 7 10.74 -40.83 45.45
C SER A 7 9.43 -40.12 45.80
N ASP A 8 9.31 -38.86 45.37
CA ASP A 8 8.16 -38.42 44.56
C ASP A 8 8.51 -37.18 43.74
N GLY A 9 8.10 -37.21 42.47
CA GLY A 9 8.30 -36.15 41.49
C GLY A 9 7.31 -35.01 41.64
N GLY A 10 7.76 -33.80 41.32
CA GLY A 10 6.96 -32.60 41.17
C GLY A 10 7.33 -31.91 39.86
N SER A 11 6.43 -31.99 38.90
CA SER A 11 6.41 -31.23 37.65
C SER A 11 6.40 -29.73 37.94
N SER A 12 7.40 -28.98 37.45
CA SER A 12 7.37 -27.52 37.42
C SER A 12 6.63 -27.06 36.16
N SER A 13 5.36 -26.68 36.31
CA SER A 13 4.72 -25.74 35.39
C SER A 13 5.30 -24.36 35.66
N ALA A 14 5.89 -23.74 34.65
CA ALA A 14 6.25 -22.33 34.70
C ALA A 14 4.94 -21.52 34.58
N ASP A 15 4.55 -20.85 35.66
CA ASP A 15 3.46 -19.87 35.64
C ASP A 15 3.96 -18.60 34.91
N ASN A 16 3.27 -18.25 33.82
CA ASN A 16 3.42 -17.01 33.06
C ASN A 16 2.74 -15.83 33.79
N ASP A 17 3.16 -15.52 35.02
CA ASP A 17 2.71 -14.33 35.76
C ASP A 17 3.59 -13.11 35.40
N ALA A 18 3.57 -12.70 34.12
CA ALA A 18 4.20 -11.46 33.71
C ALA A 18 3.26 -10.28 34.04
N ALA A 19 3.71 -9.36 34.90
CA ALA A 19 2.94 -8.18 35.29
C ALA A 19 2.82 -7.18 34.13
N PRO A 20 1.71 -6.42 34.03
CA PRO A 20 1.54 -5.41 32.99
C PRO A 20 2.60 -4.29 33.08
N PRO A 21 2.87 -3.58 31.97
CA PRO A 21 3.80 -2.45 31.96
C PRO A 21 3.43 -1.39 33.02
N PRO A 22 4.41 -0.66 33.59
CA PRO A 22 4.13 0.42 34.54
C PRO A 22 3.26 1.52 33.91
N GLU A 23 2.28 2.03 34.66
CA GLU A 23 1.50 3.21 34.27
C GLU A 23 2.43 4.40 33.96
N ASN A 24 2.25 5.05 32.80
CA ASN A 24 3.04 6.15 32.22
C ASN A 24 4.31 5.77 31.43
N THR A 25 4.46 4.54 30.98
CA THR A 25 5.46 4.20 29.95
C THR A 25 4.92 4.50 28.56
N LYS A 26 5.72 5.15 27.69
CA LYS A 26 5.36 5.36 26.28
C LYS A 26 5.32 3.99 25.58
N PRO A 27 4.28 3.65 24.81
CA PRO A 27 4.17 2.36 24.16
C PRO A 27 5.10 2.25 22.95
N ASN A 28 5.48 1.03 22.59
CA ASN A 28 5.99 0.78 21.25
C ASN A 28 4.82 0.79 20.26
N LEU A 29 5.07 1.19 19.02
CA LEU A 29 4.04 1.38 18.01
C LEU A 29 4.34 0.52 16.78
N ILE A 30 3.37 -0.24 16.30
CA ILE A 30 3.44 -0.95 15.02
C ILE A 30 2.27 -0.52 14.15
N LEU A 31 2.55 -0.01 12.96
CA LEU A 31 1.58 0.25 11.90
C LEU A 31 1.79 -0.76 10.77
N ILE A 32 0.87 -1.72 10.63
CA ILE A 32 0.87 -2.70 9.54
C ILE A 32 -0.06 -2.18 8.44
N ILE A 33 0.49 -1.99 7.24
CA ILE A 33 -0.24 -1.48 6.06
C ILE A 33 -0.29 -2.61 5.03
N ALA A 34 -1.49 -3.09 4.75
CA ALA A 34 -1.75 -4.09 3.71
C ALA A 34 -2.14 -3.39 2.40
N ASP A 35 -1.45 -3.74 1.33
CA ASP A 35 -1.61 -3.13 0.01
C ASP A 35 -2.75 -3.78 -0.77
N ASP A 36 -3.67 -2.97 -1.29
CA ASP A 36 -4.86 -3.40 -2.03
C ASP A 36 -5.82 -4.32 -1.26
N VAL A 37 -5.94 -4.11 0.05
CA VAL A 37 -6.84 -4.89 0.91
C VAL A 37 -8.03 -4.03 1.33
N GLY A 38 -9.13 -4.13 0.57
CA GLY A 38 -10.43 -3.60 0.96
C GLY A 38 -11.11 -4.47 2.03
N VAL A 39 -12.18 -3.94 2.65
CA VAL A 39 -12.96 -4.70 3.66
C VAL A 39 -13.52 -6.01 3.11
N ASP A 40 -13.71 -6.11 1.79
CA ASP A 40 -14.26 -7.27 1.10
C ASP A 40 -13.37 -8.52 1.19
N GLN A 41 -12.12 -8.37 1.63
CA GLN A 41 -11.18 -9.48 1.76
C GLN A 41 -11.21 -10.18 3.13
N LEU A 42 -11.80 -9.58 4.16
CA LEU A 42 -11.71 -10.08 5.54
C LEU A 42 -13.05 -10.51 6.12
N ALA A 43 -13.13 -11.77 6.56
CA ALA A 43 -14.31 -12.32 7.21
C ALA A 43 -14.60 -11.68 8.59
N SER A 44 -13.56 -11.22 9.30
CA SER A 44 -13.67 -10.50 10.58
C SER A 44 -14.41 -9.16 10.47
N PHE A 45 -14.53 -8.60 9.25
CA PHE A 45 -15.34 -7.41 8.97
C PHE A 45 -16.73 -7.73 8.41
N GLY A 46 -17.12 -9.02 8.38
CA GLY A 46 -18.42 -9.47 7.86
C GLY A 46 -18.46 -9.66 6.35
N PHE A 47 -17.33 -9.58 5.67
CA PHE A 47 -17.20 -9.79 4.22
C PHE A 47 -16.33 -11.02 3.93
N GLY A 48 -15.52 -11.01 2.86
CA GLY A 48 -14.64 -12.13 2.49
C GLY A 48 -15.18 -13.00 1.35
N GLY A 49 -16.35 -12.68 0.80
CA GLY A 49 -16.97 -13.42 -0.31
C GLY A 49 -17.40 -14.85 0.08
N ALA A 50 -17.58 -15.72 -0.91
CA ALA A 50 -17.99 -17.11 -0.69
C ALA A 50 -16.88 -17.98 -0.05
N GLU A 51 -15.63 -17.68 -0.36
CA GLU A 51 -14.44 -18.38 0.11
C GLU A 51 -13.40 -17.34 0.61
N PRO A 52 -13.50 -16.91 1.88
CA PRO A 52 -12.53 -15.98 2.46
C PRO A 52 -11.16 -16.64 2.67
N PRO A 53 -10.06 -15.85 2.63
CA PRO A 53 -8.75 -16.34 3.05
C PRO A 53 -8.74 -16.72 4.54
N ALA A 54 -7.94 -17.71 4.91
CA ALA A 54 -7.74 -18.06 6.32
C ALA A 54 -6.76 -17.09 7.00
N THR A 55 -7.27 -16.14 7.78
CA THR A 55 -6.45 -15.10 8.44
C THR A 55 -6.53 -15.16 9.97
N PRO A 56 -6.11 -16.27 10.61
CA PRO A 56 -6.26 -16.45 12.05
C PRO A 56 -5.50 -15.42 12.89
N THR A 57 -4.41 -14.86 12.38
CA THR A 57 -3.63 -13.82 13.08
C THR A 57 -4.36 -12.48 13.07
N ILE A 58 -4.86 -12.05 11.91
CA ILE A 58 -5.68 -10.84 11.79
C ILE A 58 -6.98 -10.98 12.58
N ASP A 59 -7.59 -12.16 12.58
CA ASP A 59 -8.76 -12.45 13.41
C ASP A 59 -8.43 -12.38 14.92
N SER A 60 -7.22 -12.78 15.31
CA SER A 60 -6.73 -12.62 16.69
C SER A 60 -6.53 -11.16 17.07
N LEU A 61 -6.02 -10.32 16.15
CA LEU A 61 -5.96 -8.86 16.34
C LEU A 61 -7.35 -8.30 16.60
N ALA A 62 -8.35 -8.65 15.77
CA ALA A 62 -9.73 -8.21 15.94
C ALA A 62 -10.33 -8.68 17.28
N ALA A 63 -10.11 -9.95 17.65
CA ALA A 63 -10.64 -10.54 18.87
C ALA A 63 -10.03 -9.97 20.16
N THR A 64 -8.80 -9.46 20.09
CA THR A 64 -8.07 -8.90 21.25
C THR A 64 -7.92 -7.38 21.18
N GLY A 65 -8.52 -6.74 20.17
CA GLY A 65 -8.45 -5.31 19.93
C GLY A 65 -9.82 -4.66 19.70
N VAL A 66 -9.83 -3.59 18.91
CA VAL A 66 -11.01 -2.85 18.45
C VAL A 66 -11.00 -2.82 16.92
N SER A 67 -12.08 -3.32 16.31
CA SER A 67 -12.29 -3.20 14.87
C SER A 67 -13.08 -1.93 14.54
N PHE A 68 -12.67 -1.18 13.53
CA PHE A 68 -13.36 0.03 13.07
C PHE A 68 -14.10 -0.28 11.77
N ASN A 69 -15.42 -0.47 11.88
CA ASN A 69 -16.24 -0.97 10.76
C ASN A 69 -16.52 0.10 9.70
N ASN A 70 -16.19 1.37 9.97
CA ASN A 70 -16.45 2.50 9.09
C ASN A 70 -15.20 3.36 8.86
N THR A 71 -14.15 2.70 8.37
CA THR A 71 -12.86 3.34 8.07
C THR A 71 -12.74 3.64 6.59
N TRP A 72 -12.48 4.90 6.26
CA TRP A 72 -12.25 5.33 4.88
C TRP A 72 -10.78 5.70 4.66
N SER A 73 -10.28 5.40 3.47
CA SER A 73 -8.95 5.79 3.01
C SER A 73 -9.03 6.66 1.75
N MET A 74 -7.88 6.97 1.17
CA MET A 74 -7.83 7.47 -0.20
C MET A 74 -7.83 6.29 -1.17
N PRO A 75 -8.26 6.47 -2.43
CA PRO A 75 -8.50 5.35 -3.35
C PRO A 75 -7.23 4.77 -3.97
N THR A 76 -6.05 5.32 -3.67
CA THR A 76 -4.76 4.84 -4.17
C THR A 76 -3.68 4.82 -3.09
N CYS A 77 -2.69 3.95 -3.26
CA CYS A 77 -1.62 3.67 -2.30
C CYS A 77 -0.86 4.93 -1.85
N SER A 78 -0.25 5.69 -2.78
CA SER A 78 0.51 6.91 -2.42
C SER A 78 -0.31 7.92 -1.64
N THR A 79 -1.57 8.12 -2.03
CA THR A 79 -2.45 9.12 -1.40
C THR A 79 -2.76 8.75 0.06
N THR A 80 -3.07 7.49 0.33
CA THR A 80 -3.33 7.05 1.71
C THR A 80 -2.06 7.05 2.54
N ARG A 81 -0.93 6.59 1.99
CA ARG A 81 0.34 6.52 2.71
C ARG A 81 0.87 7.91 3.04
N ALA A 82 0.73 8.88 2.14
CA ALA A 82 1.03 10.28 2.43
C ALA A 82 0.11 10.86 3.52
N ALA A 83 -1.18 10.53 3.51
CA ALA A 83 -2.13 10.97 4.54
C ALA A 83 -1.83 10.35 5.92
N LEU A 84 -1.44 9.07 5.97
CA LEU A 84 -0.98 8.39 7.19
C LEU A 84 0.26 9.06 7.78
N LEU A 85 1.20 9.51 6.93
CA LEU A 85 2.42 10.15 7.38
C LEU A 85 2.20 11.60 7.83
N SER A 86 1.32 12.36 7.18
CA SER A 86 1.17 13.80 7.39
C SER A 86 -0.03 14.20 8.24
N GLY A 87 -1.03 13.33 8.38
CA GLY A 87 -2.32 13.69 8.98
C GLY A 87 -3.13 14.67 8.12
N ARG A 88 -2.81 14.79 6.82
CA ARG A 88 -3.37 15.77 5.88
C ARG A 88 -3.93 15.10 4.61
N TYR A 89 -5.03 15.63 4.10
CA TYR A 89 -5.68 15.16 2.87
C TYR A 89 -4.95 15.60 1.59
N PRO A 90 -5.17 14.91 0.45
CA PRO A 90 -4.50 15.20 -0.83
C PRO A 90 -4.46 16.67 -1.29
N PRO A 91 -5.53 17.49 -1.14
CA PRO A 91 -5.48 18.90 -1.51
C PRO A 91 -4.38 19.72 -0.82
N ARG A 92 -3.84 19.21 0.29
CA ARG A 92 -2.82 19.86 1.12
C ARG A 92 -1.40 19.40 0.87
N THR A 93 -1.25 18.20 0.32
CA THR A 93 0.04 17.52 0.14
C THR A 93 0.45 17.44 -1.33
N ASN A 94 -0.49 17.70 -2.26
CA ASN A 94 -0.32 17.53 -3.71
C ASN A 94 0.02 16.10 -4.16
N VAL A 95 -0.12 15.12 -3.27
CA VAL A 95 -0.12 13.69 -3.59
C VAL A 95 -1.56 13.30 -3.88
N ASN A 96 -1.97 13.34 -5.16
CA ASN A 96 -3.36 13.22 -5.59
C ASN A 96 -3.70 11.84 -6.16
N THR A 97 -2.70 11.07 -6.60
CA THR A 97 -2.85 9.69 -7.06
C THR A 97 -1.52 8.94 -6.87
N ALA A 98 -1.45 7.68 -7.33
CA ALA A 98 -0.24 6.88 -7.31
C ALA A 98 0.93 7.63 -7.96
N ILE A 99 2.03 7.78 -7.23
CA ILE A 99 3.23 8.46 -7.72
C ILE A 99 3.92 7.59 -8.76
N VAL A 100 4.18 8.15 -9.94
CA VAL A 100 4.80 7.44 -11.07
C VAL A 100 5.99 8.19 -11.64
N SER A 101 6.71 7.54 -12.56
CA SER A 101 7.97 8.04 -13.13
C SER A 101 7.84 9.34 -13.94
N THR A 102 6.65 9.87 -14.19
CA THR A 102 6.46 11.16 -14.89
C THR A 102 6.24 12.33 -13.94
N ASP A 103 5.97 12.04 -12.67
CA ASP A 103 5.54 13.03 -11.69
C ASP A 103 6.72 13.89 -11.22
N PHE A 104 6.42 15.14 -10.90
CA PHE A 104 7.35 16.09 -10.31
C PHE A 104 7.51 15.85 -8.81
N ALA A 105 8.57 16.41 -8.23
CA ALA A 105 8.82 16.31 -6.80
C ALA A 105 7.69 16.95 -5.96
N ASN A 106 6.99 17.94 -6.50
CA ASN A 106 5.84 18.58 -5.85
C ASN A 106 4.65 17.63 -5.61
N SER A 107 4.59 16.48 -6.28
CA SER A 107 3.60 15.42 -6.02
C SER A 107 4.17 14.27 -5.20
N GLN A 108 5.27 14.50 -4.49
CA GLN A 108 5.85 13.60 -3.49
C GLN A 108 5.69 14.22 -2.11
N THR A 109 5.64 13.38 -1.07
CA THR A 109 5.58 13.87 0.31
C THR A 109 6.78 14.76 0.61
N SER A 110 6.49 16.00 1.01
CA SER A 110 7.53 16.99 1.27
C SER A 110 8.37 16.63 2.50
N PRO A 111 9.70 16.83 2.47
CA PRO A 111 10.56 16.69 3.65
C PRO A 111 10.23 17.72 4.74
N PHE A 112 9.45 18.75 4.40
CA PHE A 112 8.99 19.77 5.33
C PHE A 112 7.62 19.44 5.94
N GLU A 113 6.98 18.35 5.52
CA GLU A 113 5.82 17.85 6.24
C GLU A 113 6.21 17.52 7.68
N ARG A 114 5.32 17.86 8.61
CA ARG A 114 5.47 17.43 10.00
C ARG A 114 5.06 15.96 10.10
N SER A 115 5.89 15.08 9.55
CA SER A 115 5.58 13.66 9.41
C SER A 115 5.48 12.96 10.77
N LEU A 116 4.71 11.88 10.85
CA LEU A 116 4.54 11.07 12.05
C LEU A 116 5.88 10.64 12.70
N PRO A 117 6.87 10.09 11.97
CA PRO A 117 8.16 9.75 12.58
C PRO A 117 8.93 10.99 13.06
N THR A 118 8.79 12.15 12.42
CA THR A 118 9.39 13.41 12.91
C THR A 118 8.78 13.82 14.24
N VAL A 119 7.45 13.79 14.35
CA VAL A 119 6.72 14.12 15.59
C VAL A 119 7.09 13.16 16.72
N LEU A 120 7.19 11.85 16.42
CA LEU A 120 7.59 10.86 17.42
C LEU A 120 9.07 10.98 17.80
N GLY A 121 9.94 11.38 16.86
CA GLY A 121 11.34 11.68 17.11
C GLY A 121 11.52 12.81 18.13
N GLU A 122 10.71 13.87 18.06
CA GLU A 122 10.65 14.94 19.08
C GLU A 122 10.31 14.40 20.48
N GLN A 123 9.63 13.24 20.52
CA GLN A 123 9.21 12.54 21.73
C GLN A 123 10.18 11.44 22.19
N GLY A 124 11.31 11.27 21.49
CA GLY A 124 12.38 10.32 21.83
C GLY A 124 12.23 8.93 21.19
N TYR A 125 11.31 8.75 20.24
CA TYR A 125 11.18 7.49 19.51
C TYR A 125 12.32 7.29 18.51
N VAL A 126 12.66 6.01 18.27
CA VAL A 126 13.35 5.59 17.05
C VAL A 126 12.32 5.01 16.10
N SER A 127 12.35 5.42 14.83
CA SER A 127 11.34 5.01 13.84
C SER A 127 11.93 4.21 12.70
N ALA A 128 11.30 3.10 12.33
CA ALA A 128 11.61 2.32 11.15
C ALA A 128 10.44 2.28 10.17
N TYR A 129 10.78 2.22 8.88
CA TYR A 129 9.86 1.83 7.82
C TYR A 129 10.41 0.60 7.09
N VAL A 130 9.59 -0.43 6.93
CA VAL A 130 9.95 -1.66 6.21
C VAL A 130 8.93 -1.97 5.13
N GLY A 131 9.40 -2.32 3.93
CA GLY A 131 8.59 -2.72 2.78
C GLY A 131 8.22 -1.58 1.82
N LYS A 132 7.01 -1.63 1.25
CA LYS A 132 6.50 -0.64 0.28
C LYS A 132 6.17 0.67 0.97
N ILE A 133 6.77 1.79 0.57
CA ILE A 133 6.41 3.11 1.10
C ILE A 133 5.63 3.99 0.12
N HIS A 134 6.09 4.08 -1.13
CA HIS A 134 5.38 4.74 -2.25
C HIS A 134 4.86 6.16 -2.00
N VAL A 135 5.63 6.98 -1.27
CA VAL A 135 5.34 8.41 -0.99
C VAL A 135 6.37 9.37 -1.60
N THR A 136 7.35 8.82 -2.30
CA THR A 136 8.48 9.56 -2.91
C THR A 136 8.62 9.20 -4.38
N GLY A 137 9.55 9.85 -5.06
CA GLY A 137 9.98 9.47 -6.40
C GLY A 137 10.60 8.07 -6.41
N SER A 138 10.83 7.56 -7.62
CA SER A 138 11.26 6.19 -7.87
C SER A 138 12.63 6.15 -8.54
N ASP A 139 13.35 5.03 -8.38
CA ASP A 139 14.59 4.73 -9.12
C ASP A 139 14.36 4.64 -10.64
N VAL A 140 13.10 4.43 -11.06
CA VAL A 140 12.66 4.48 -12.46
C VAL A 140 12.62 5.93 -12.99
N ASN A 141 12.58 6.93 -12.11
CA ASN A 141 12.75 8.34 -12.44
C ASN A 141 13.68 9.07 -11.46
N PRO A 142 15.01 8.89 -11.59
CA PRO A 142 15.97 9.64 -10.76
C PRO A 142 15.94 11.15 -11.06
N ALA A 143 15.28 11.60 -12.13
CA ALA A 143 15.24 13.00 -12.50
C ALA A 143 14.43 13.85 -11.52
N ASN A 144 13.33 13.32 -11.00
CA ASN A 144 12.44 14.05 -10.12
C ASN A 144 12.46 13.45 -8.71
N HIS A 145 13.55 12.78 -8.32
CA HIS A 145 13.71 12.17 -6.99
C HIS A 145 14.84 12.90 -6.24
N PRO A 146 14.59 14.08 -5.61
CA PRO A 146 15.66 15.00 -5.21
C PRO A 146 16.63 14.43 -4.18
N PHE A 147 16.13 13.62 -3.25
CA PHE A 147 16.96 13.00 -2.21
C PHE A 147 17.50 11.61 -2.57
N GLY A 148 17.05 11.02 -3.69
CA GLY A 148 17.37 9.62 -4.01
C GLY A 148 17.09 8.70 -2.84
N ASP A 149 18.00 7.77 -2.58
CA ASP A 149 17.87 6.76 -1.53
C ASP A 149 17.80 7.33 -0.10
N GLU A 150 18.09 8.62 0.11
CA GLU A 150 18.00 9.28 1.43
C GLU A 150 16.60 9.86 1.70
N ALA A 151 15.65 9.75 0.77
CA ALA A 151 14.34 10.39 0.86
C ALA A 151 13.57 10.00 2.14
N ILE A 152 13.66 8.73 2.56
CA ILE A 152 12.91 8.24 3.73
C ILE A 152 13.52 8.70 5.05
N ARG A 153 14.85 8.88 5.07
CA ARG A 153 15.55 9.55 6.18
C ARG A 153 15.14 11.02 6.28
N ALA A 154 15.00 11.69 5.13
CA ALA A 154 14.54 13.08 5.08
C ALA A 154 13.07 13.25 5.54
N LEU A 155 12.27 12.18 5.46
CA LEU A 155 10.91 12.13 6.02
C LEU A 155 10.88 11.76 7.51
N GLY A 156 12.03 11.60 8.18
CA GLY A 156 12.13 11.45 9.64
C GLY A 156 12.29 10.02 10.15
N PHE A 157 12.30 8.99 9.30
CA PHE A 157 12.58 7.61 9.74
C PHE A 157 14.07 7.41 10.01
N ASP A 158 14.43 6.70 11.08
CA ASP A 158 15.80 6.34 11.45
C ASP A 158 16.36 5.16 10.67
N TYR A 159 15.47 4.24 10.30
CA TYR A 159 15.77 3.05 9.52
C TYR A 159 14.76 2.88 8.38
N PHE A 160 15.26 2.52 7.21
CA PHE A 160 14.43 2.07 6.09
C PHE A 160 15.00 0.76 5.54
N ALA A 161 14.12 -0.19 5.25
CA ALA A 161 14.46 -1.36 4.42
C ALA A 161 13.29 -1.68 3.50
N GLY A 162 13.39 -1.31 2.23
CA GLY A 162 12.26 -1.41 1.33
C GLY A 162 12.54 -0.89 -0.07
N TYR A 163 11.50 -0.33 -0.67
CA TYR A 163 11.55 0.19 -2.03
C TYR A 163 10.55 1.35 -2.21
N PHE A 164 10.83 2.23 -3.16
CA PHE A 164 10.06 3.46 -3.37
C PHE A 164 8.91 3.32 -4.38
N ASP A 165 9.00 2.32 -5.27
CA ASP A 165 8.01 2.09 -6.32
C ASP A 165 6.64 1.63 -5.80
N GLY A 166 5.62 1.83 -6.65
CA GLY A 166 4.23 1.56 -6.33
C GLY A 166 3.75 0.13 -6.42
N GLY A 167 4.56 -0.76 -6.95
CA GLY A 167 4.27 -2.18 -6.97
C GLY A 167 5.56 -2.97 -7.11
N PRO A 168 5.52 -4.28 -6.86
CA PRO A 168 6.61 -5.17 -7.25
C PRO A 168 6.94 -5.01 -8.74
N ARG A 169 8.17 -5.35 -9.14
CA ARG A 169 8.50 -5.45 -10.57
C ARG A 169 7.60 -6.48 -11.26
N PRO A 170 7.47 -6.47 -12.59
CA PRO A 170 6.78 -7.54 -13.31
C PRO A 170 7.37 -8.93 -13.03
N ILE A 171 6.55 -9.97 -13.22
CA ILE A 171 7.01 -11.36 -13.16
C ILE A 171 8.00 -11.61 -14.31
N ASP A 172 9.18 -12.14 -14.00
CA ASP A 172 10.11 -12.62 -15.04
C ASP A 172 9.63 -13.96 -15.60
N VAL A 173 8.97 -13.89 -16.75
CA VAL A 173 8.40 -15.04 -17.46
C VAL A 173 9.44 -15.98 -18.09
N THR A 174 10.72 -15.66 -17.96
CA THR A 174 11.82 -16.55 -18.40
C THR A 174 12.36 -17.43 -17.27
N ALA A 175 11.93 -17.19 -16.02
CA ALA A 175 12.46 -17.87 -14.84
C ALA A 175 13.99 -17.77 -14.70
N GLY A 176 14.58 -16.62 -15.08
CA GLY A 176 16.03 -16.39 -15.03
C GLY A 176 16.85 -17.05 -16.14
N LEU A 177 16.20 -17.52 -17.22
CA LEU A 177 16.85 -18.26 -18.31
C LEU A 177 17.01 -17.40 -19.58
N ASP A 178 18.26 -17.09 -19.96
CA ASP A 178 18.61 -16.31 -21.16
C ASP A 178 18.58 -17.13 -22.46
N ASN A 179 18.51 -18.46 -22.35
CA ASN A 179 18.62 -19.38 -23.47
C ASN A 179 17.26 -19.90 -23.99
N LEU A 180 16.15 -19.31 -23.55
CA LEU A 180 14.83 -19.67 -24.05
C LEU A 180 14.67 -19.22 -25.51
N ASP A 181 14.07 -20.09 -26.33
CA ASP A 181 13.68 -19.73 -27.69
C ASP A 181 12.68 -18.56 -27.65
N SER A 182 12.84 -17.54 -28.50
CA SER A 182 11.87 -16.43 -28.60
C SER A 182 10.44 -16.86 -28.95
N SER A 183 10.25 -18.08 -29.47
CA SER A 183 8.95 -18.69 -29.77
C SER A 183 8.43 -19.63 -28.65
N ALA A 184 9.20 -19.77 -27.57
CA ALA A 184 8.84 -20.52 -26.37
C ALA A 184 7.54 -20.00 -25.75
N ALA A 185 6.77 -20.90 -25.14
CA ALA A 185 5.68 -20.48 -24.29
C ALA A 185 6.27 -19.90 -22.98
N PRO A 186 5.79 -18.73 -22.52
CA PRO A 186 6.34 -18.08 -21.32
C PRO A 186 5.99 -18.83 -20.04
N TYR A 187 6.90 -18.79 -19.06
CA TYR A 187 6.64 -19.26 -17.69
C TYR A 187 5.90 -18.17 -16.90
N THR A 188 4.61 -18.03 -17.15
CA THR A 188 3.73 -16.96 -16.64
C THR A 188 3.73 -16.78 -15.11
N CYS A 189 3.96 -17.85 -14.33
CA CYS A 189 4.10 -17.77 -12.87
C CYS A 189 5.53 -17.45 -12.38
N GLY A 190 6.50 -17.25 -13.28
CA GLY A 190 7.87 -16.86 -12.95
C GLY A 190 8.82 -17.99 -12.54
N PHE A 191 8.40 -19.25 -12.70
CA PHE A 191 9.20 -20.45 -12.48
C PHE A 191 8.87 -21.53 -13.50
N VAL A 192 9.78 -22.49 -13.68
CA VAL A 192 9.55 -23.63 -14.58
C VAL A 192 8.52 -24.60 -13.96
N PRO A 193 7.35 -24.80 -14.59
CA PRO A 193 6.30 -25.69 -14.10
C PRO A 193 6.59 -27.16 -14.42
N LEU A 194 5.68 -28.07 -14.02
CA LEU A 194 5.78 -29.50 -14.34
C LEU A 194 5.65 -29.76 -15.84
N ALA A 195 6.23 -30.87 -16.32
CA ALA A 195 6.15 -31.24 -17.74
C ALA A 195 4.72 -31.54 -18.21
N THR A 196 3.81 -31.86 -17.28
CA THR A 196 2.38 -32.08 -17.56
C THR A 196 1.62 -30.79 -17.80
N ASP A 197 2.09 -29.68 -17.25
CA ASP A 197 1.34 -28.43 -17.16
C ASP A 197 1.84 -27.39 -18.17
N HIS A 198 3.02 -27.60 -18.75
CA HIS A 198 3.60 -26.70 -19.73
C HIS A 198 4.47 -27.44 -20.76
N PRO A 199 4.46 -27.05 -22.05
CA PRO A 199 5.25 -27.70 -23.09
C PRO A 199 6.77 -27.71 -22.85
N GLN A 200 7.26 -26.77 -22.04
CA GLN A 200 8.67 -26.63 -21.64
C GLN A 200 8.86 -26.78 -20.13
N GLY A 201 7.89 -27.39 -19.44
CA GLY A 201 8.02 -27.75 -18.04
C GLY A 201 8.95 -28.95 -17.85
N ALA A 202 9.36 -29.19 -16.61
CA ALA A 202 10.23 -30.31 -16.27
C ALA A 202 9.96 -30.86 -14.86
N ASP A 203 10.05 -32.19 -14.75
CA ASP A 203 9.85 -32.90 -13.48
C ASP A 203 11.16 -33.12 -12.71
N THR A 204 12.32 -32.84 -13.34
CA THR A 204 13.66 -32.96 -12.75
C THR A 204 14.58 -31.92 -13.35
N GLY A 205 15.58 -31.45 -12.59
CA GLY A 205 16.58 -30.51 -13.10
C GLY A 205 17.58 -30.06 -12.03
N ALA A 206 18.39 -29.08 -12.36
CA ALA A 206 19.44 -28.55 -11.48
C ALA A 206 19.04 -27.17 -10.93
N CYS A 207 19.03 -27.03 -9.61
CA CYS A 207 18.81 -25.76 -8.93
C CYS A 207 20.15 -25.11 -8.58
N TYR A 208 20.42 -23.94 -9.18
CA TYR A 208 21.63 -23.17 -8.92
C TYR A 208 21.37 -22.01 -7.97
N GLN A 209 22.33 -21.74 -7.10
CA GLN A 209 22.34 -20.60 -6.19
C GLN A 209 23.23 -19.47 -6.75
N PRO A 210 23.04 -18.20 -6.34
CA PRO A 210 23.92 -17.10 -6.76
C PRO A 210 25.40 -17.36 -6.45
N SER A 211 25.68 -18.11 -5.37
CA SER A 211 27.02 -18.55 -4.99
C SER A 211 27.67 -19.57 -5.94
N GLY A 212 26.91 -20.11 -6.90
CA GLY A 212 27.30 -21.20 -7.79
C GLY A 212 27.10 -22.59 -7.21
N ALA A 213 26.61 -22.73 -5.98
CA ALA A 213 26.20 -24.02 -5.43
C ALA A 213 25.04 -24.61 -6.25
N CYS A 214 24.98 -25.94 -6.35
CA CYS A 214 23.95 -26.61 -7.14
C CYS A 214 23.41 -27.87 -6.44
N GLU A 215 22.11 -28.09 -6.56
CA GLU A 215 21.39 -29.28 -6.09
C GLU A 215 20.48 -29.83 -7.20
N GLU A 216 20.46 -31.14 -7.40
CA GLU A 216 19.48 -31.78 -8.30
C GLU A 216 18.13 -31.90 -7.59
N LEU A 217 17.07 -31.39 -8.22
CA LEU A 217 15.70 -31.47 -7.72
C LEU A 217 14.85 -32.40 -8.59
N THR A 218 13.87 -33.04 -7.96
CA THR A 218 12.95 -33.98 -8.60
C THR A 218 11.56 -33.79 -7.99
N ALA A 219 10.54 -33.79 -8.84
CA ALA A 219 9.14 -33.69 -8.41
C ALA A 219 8.75 -34.91 -7.57
N ASP A 220 8.06 -34.68 -6.46
CA ASP A 220 7.63 -35.73 -5.52
C ASP A 220 6.10 -35.89 -5.42
N GLY A 221 5.38 -35.47 -6.47
CA GLY A 221 3.93 -35.68 -6.63
C GLY A 221 3.08 -34.45 -6.29
N SER A 222 3.53 -33.57 -5.40
CA SER A 222 2.86 -32.28 -5.07
C SER A 222 3.78 -31.06 -5.17
N SER A 223 5.09 -31.25 -5.29
CA SER A 223 6.05 -30.15 -5.43
C SER A 223 6.45 -29.92 -6.89
N VAL A 224 6.64 -28.65 -7.24
CA VAL A 224 7.17 -28.23 -8.53
C VAL A 224 8.65 -27.89 -8.35
N PRO A 225 9.61 -28.64 -8.95
CA PRO A 225 11.04 -28.40 -8.75
C PRO A 225 11.50 -26.97 -9.05
N GLY A 226 10.95 -26.36 -10.12
CA GLY A 226 11.21 -24.97 -10.45
C GLY A 226 10.82 -24.01 -9.32
N LYS A 227 9.62 -24.19 -8.76
CA LYS A 227 9.14 -23.42 -7.61
C LYS A 227 9.96 -23.68 -6.34
N MET A 228 10.29 -24.93 -6.05
CA MET A 228 11.15 -25.28 -4.89
C MET A 228 12.52 -24.60 -4.96
N CYS A 229 13.12 -24.54 -6.16
CA CYS A 229 14.38 -23.84 -6.35
C CYS A 229 14.23 -22.34 -6.11
N LEU A 230 13.15 -21.77 -6.64
CA LEU A 230 12.74 -20.39 -6.47
C LEU A 230 12.64 -19.98 -4.99
N GLU A 231 11.93 -20.79 -4.21
CA GLU A 231 11.69 -20.58 -2.77
C GLU A 231 13.00 -20.60 -1.96
N ARG A 232 14.07 -21.17 -2.53
CA ARG A 232 15.43 -21.19 -1.94
C ARG A 232 16.34 -20.10 -2.52
N GLY A 233 15.81 -19.15 -3.29
CA GLY A 233 16.56 -18.08 -3.94
C GLY A 233 17.35 -18.48 -5.19
N GLY A 234 17.16 -19.70 -5.67
CA GLY A 234 17.88 -20.25 -6.82
C GLY A 234 17.19 -20.03 -8.18
N LEU A 235 17.90 -20.39 -9.24
CA LEU A 235 17.38 -20.51 -10.60
C LEU A 235 17.41 -21.98 -11.04
N PHE A 236 16.28 -22.47 -11.53
CA PHE A 236 16.12 -23.86 -11.92
C PHE A 236 16.40 -24.06 -13.42
N ASP A 237 17.35 -24.93 -13.72
CA ASP A 237 17.65 -25.38 -15.07
C ASP A 237 16.94 -26.72 -15.36
N PRO A 238 15.92 -26.74 -16.23
CA PRO A 238 15.14 -27.95 -16.52
C PRO A 238 15.87 -28.98 -17.39
N ASN A 239 16.99 -28.62 -18.02
CA ASN A 239 17.63 -29.44 -19.05
C ASN A 239 19.02 -29.98 -18.63
N GLN A 240 19.42 -29.78 -17.38
CA GLN A 240 20.76 -30.10 -16.92
C GLN A 240 20.78 -30.86 -15.59
N GLN A 241 21.86 -31.60 -15.40
CA GLN A 241 22.36 -31.99 -14.08
C GLN A 241 23.28 -30.90 -13.55
N CYS A 242 23.62 -30.96 -12.26
CA CYS A 242 24.54 -29.98 -11.68
C CYS A 242 25.90 -29.99 -12.39
N ALA A 243 26.22 -28.86 -13.02
CA ALA A 243 27.51 -28.62 -13.65
C ALA A 243 28.53 -28.16 -12.61
N SER A 244 29.82 -28.36 -12.91
CA SER A 244 30.92 -27.91 -12.05
C SER A 244 31.10 -26.38 -12.00
N THR A 245 30.46 -25.66 -12.92
CA THR A 245 30.51 -24.20 -13.04
C THR A 245 29.11 -23.68 -13.32
N LEU A 246 28.77 -22.52 -12.75
CA LEU A 246 27.48 -21.88 -12.99
C LEU A 246 27.29 -21.60 -14.51
N PRO A 247 26.22 -22.12 -15.13
CA PRO A 247 25.94 -21.84 -16.53
C PRO A 247 25.70 -20.34 -16.79
N ALA A 248 26.35 -19.79 -17.82
CA ALA A 248 26.33 -18.35 -18.11
C ALA A 248 24.98 -17.80 -18.60
N TYR A 249 24.01 -18.66 -18.92
CA TYR A 249 22.65 -18.26 -19.31
C TYR A 249 21.69 -18.19 -18.12
N LEU A 250 22.14 -18.53 -16.91
CA LEU A 250 21.38 -18.29 -15.69
C LEU A 250 21.69 -16.87 -15.22
N ASP A 251 20.71 -15.99 -15.32
CA ASP A 251 20.87 -14.57 -15.01
C ASP A 251 20.24 -14.22 -13.67
N PHE A 252 21.09 -14.16 -12.63
CA PHE A 252 20.68 -13.76 -11.28
C PHE A 252 20.40 -12.26 -11.14
N THR A 253 20.68 -11.45 -12.16
CA THR A 253 20.44 -10.00 -12.14
C THR A 253 19.01 -9.63 -12.55
N ARG A 254 18.23 -10.59 -13.07
CA ARG A 254 16.83 -10.35 -13.46
C ARG A 254 15.94 -10.16 -12.24
N GLN A 255 15.25 -9.04 -12.21
CA GLN A 255 14.19 -8.77 -11.23
C GLN A 255 12.96 -9.61 -11.55
N ASN A 256 12.30 -10.09 -10.50
CA ASN A 256 11.13 -10.94 -10.55
C ASN A 256 10.30 -10.63 -9.31
N ALA A 257 9.06 -10.17 -9.56
CA ALA A 257 8.02 -9.83 -8.60
C ALA A 257 7.93 -10.72 -7.35
N TYR A 258 8.30 -11.98 -7.49
CA TYR A 258 8.04 -13.05 -6.53
C TYR A 258 9.08 -13.18 -5.44
N TYR A 259 10.35 -13.01 -5.77
CA TYR A 259 11.42 -13.37 -4.84
C TYR A 259 12.70 -12.56 -5.03
N THR A 260 12.79 -11.66 -6.02
CA THR A 260 14.00 -10.86 -6.23
C THR A 260 13.64 -9.40 -6.30
N ALA A 261 14.17 -8.63 -5.38
CA ALA A 261 13.85 -7.23 -5.24
C ALA A 261 15.10 -6.45 -4.93
N GLU A 262 15.35 -5.38 -5.67
CA GLU A 262 16.24 -4.35 -5.15
C GLU A 262 15.63 -3.84 -3.84
N VAL A 263 16.46 -3.80 -2.80
CA VAL A 263 16.09 -3.28 -1.49
C VAL A 263 17.02 -2.15 -1.18
N VAL A 264 16.48 -0.98 -0.88
CA VAL A 264 17.23 0.13 -0.31
C VAL A 264 17.22 -0.04 1.20
N ILE A 265 18.41 0.00 1.80
CA ILE A 265 18.59 0.05 3.25
C ILE A 265 19.17 1.41 3.60
N SER A 266 18.49 2.15 4.47
CA SER A 266 18.91 3.47 4.93
C SER A 266 19.03 3.47 6.44
N GLU A 267 20.17 3.96 6.95
CA GLU A 267 20.45 4.07 8.38
C GLU A 267 21.15 5.41 8.68
N GLU A 268 21.58 5.65 9.92
CA GLU A 268 22.37 6.84 10.27
C GLU A 268 23.66 6.96 9.45
N SER A 269 24.24 5.82 9.05
CA SER A 269 25.49 5.79 8.27
C SER A 269 25.33 6.13 6.78
N GLY A 270 24.08 6.25 6.31
CA GLY A 270 23.69 6.52 4.93
C GLY A 270 22.88 5.37 4.30
N SER A 271 22.47 5.58 3.05
CA SER A 271 21.72 4.62 2.25
C SER A 271 22.61 3.75 1.37
N GLN A 272 22.19 2.50 1.18
CA GLN A 272 22.77 1.56 0.23
C GLN A 272 21.68 0.74 -0.46
N GLN A 273 21.90 0.45 -1.74
CA GLN A 273 21.06 -0.48 -2.49
C GLN A 273 21.65 -1.90 -2.42
N LEU A 274 20.81 -2.87 -2.07
CA LEU A 274 21.12 -4.29 -2.22
C LEU A 274 20.64 -4.75 -3.59
N GLU A 275 21.61 -5.16 -4.41
CA GLU A 275 21.38 -5.67 -5.76
C GLU A 275 20.61 -7.01 -5.77
N VAL A 276 20.00 -7.31 -6.92
CA VAL A 276 19.11 -8.47 -7.16
C VAL A 276 19.82 -9.84 -7.05
N ASP A 277 21.11 -9.86 -7.33
CA ASP A 277 21.95 -11.07 -7.28
C ASP A 277 22.49 -11.36 -5.86
N ASN A 278 22.25 -10.45 -4.91
CA ASN A 278 22.56 -10.66 -3.51
C ASN A 278 21.63 -11.75 -2.92
N PRO A 279 22.16 -12.82 -2.29
CA PRO A 279 21.31 -13.86 -1.69
C PRO A 279 20.28 -13.32 -0.67
N ALA A 280 20.56 -12.21 -0.01
CA ALA A 280 19.66 -11.58 0.96
C ALA A 280 18.40 -10.97 0.32
N THR A 281 18.41 -10.69 -0.99
CA THR A 281 17.27 -10.13 -1.72
C THR A 281 16.47 -11.18 -2.48
N ARG A 282 16.83 -12.48 -2.31
CA ARG A 282 16.31 -13.61 -3.10
C ARG A 282 15.39 -14.54 -2.32
N LEU A 283 14.44 -14.00 -1.55
CA LEU A 283 13.39 -14.76 -0.86
C LEU A 283 12.01 -14.20 -1.20
N TYR A 284 10.96 -14.97 -0.91
CA TYR A 284 9.58 -14.50 -1.10
C TYR A 284 9.38 -13.13 -0.44
N ARG A 285 8.81 -12.19 -1.20
CA ARG A 285 8.80 -10.75 -0.85
C ARG A 285 8.25 -10.46 0.55
N THR A 286 7.09 -11.02 0.88
CA THR A 286 6.44 -10.88 2.20
C THR A 286 7.34 -11.39 3.33
N GLN A 287 8.12 -12.44 3.08
CA GLN A 287 9.05 -12.98 4.07
C GLN A 287 10.29 -12.08 4.24
N LEU A 288 10.80 -11.46 3.16
CA LEU A 288 11.89 -10.47 3.27
C LEU A 288 11.47 -9.28 4.12
N GLU A 289 10.29 -8.73 3.87
CA GLU A 289 9.73 -7.60 4.62
C GLU A 289 9.62 -7.96 6.12
N SER A 290 9.13 -9.15 6.44
CA SER A 290 9.08 -9.62 7.84
C SER A 290 10.43 -9.89 8.46
N ASN A 291 11.40 -10.42 7.71
CA ASN A 291 12.75 -10.63 8.22
C ASN A 291 13.40 -9.30 8.62
N PHE A 292 13.35 -8.29 7.75
CA PHE A 292 13.88 -6.95 8.07
C PHE A 292 13.20 -6.33 9.29
N ALA A 293 11.87 -6.45 9.38
CA ALA A 293 11.11 -5.97 10.53
C ALA A 293 11.53 -6.66 11.83
N ILE A 294 11.63 -7.99 11.83
CA ILE A 294 12.01 -8.79 12.99
C ILE A 294 13.44 -8.49 13.44
N ASP A 295 14.38 -8.45 12.49
CA ASP A 295 15.78 -8.15 12.77
C ASP A 295 15.92 -6.76 13.41
N TRP A 296 15.19 -5.77 12.89
CA TRP A 296 15.18 -4.42 13.45
C TRP A 296 14.54 -4.36 14.84
N ILE A 297 13.36 -4.99 15.04
CA ILE A 297 12.67 -5.05 16.34
C ILE A 297 13.57 -5.68 17.41
N GLN A 298 14.22 -6.80 17.09
CA GLN A 298 15.08 -7.52 18.03
C GLN A 298 16.37 -6.78 18.39
N ALA A 299 16.76 -5.78 17.58
CA ALA A 299 17.88 -4.90 17.87
C ALA A 299 17.52 -3.74 18.82
N GLN A 300 16.23 -3.49 19.06
CA GLN A 300 15.78 -2.39 19.93
C GLN A 300 15.98 -2.72 21.42
N SER A 301 16.10 -1.67 22.23
CA SER A 301 16.19 -1.78 23.69
C SER A 301 14.85 -1.51 24.37
N ASP A 302 14.62 -2.12 25.53
CA ASP A 302 13.42 -1.85 26.35
C ASP A 302 13.40 -0.44 26.98
N GLU A 303 14.51 0.31 26.90
CA GLU A 303 14.65 1.65 27.51
C GLU A 303 14.16 2.79 26.61
N GLN A 304 14.09 2.56 25.29
CA GLN A 304 13.74 3.57 24.30
C GLN A 304 12.48 3.13 23.54
N PRO A 305 11.43 3.96 23.48
CA PRO A 305 10.24 3.62 22.71
C PRO A 305 10.56 3.65 21.22
N TRP A 306 9.90 2.80 20.45
CA TRP A 306 10.13 2.70 19.01
C TRP A 306 8.83 2.59 18.23
N MET A 307 8.88 3.00 16.95
CA MET A 307 7.79 2.86 15.98
C MET A 307 8.27 2.06 14.78
N LEU A 308 7.52 1.03 14.40
CA LEU A 308 7.67 0.33 13.13
C LEU A 308 6.47 0.61 12.24
N SER A 309 6.71 1.10 11.03
CA SER A 309 5.75 1.02 9.92
C SER A 309 6.14 -0.14 9.02
N LEU A 310 5.23 -1.09 8.80
CA LEU A 310 5.43 -2.28 7.98
C LEU A 310 4.42 -2.27 6.83
N GLY A 311 4.88 -1.82 5.67
CA GLY A 311 4.08 -1.81 4.44
C GLY A 311 4.31 -3.08 3.65
N TYR A 312 3.44 -4.08 3.79
CA TYR A 312 3.52 -5.26 2.95
C TYR A 312 3.23 -4.89 1.50
N SER A 313 4.02 -5.45 0.59
CA SER A 313 3.79 -5.34 -0.85
C SER A 313 2.74 -6.32 -1.36
N ALA A 314 2.60 -7.46 -0.68
CA ALA A 314 1.44 -8.32 -0.86
C ALA A 314 0.20 -7.62 -0.26
N SER A 315 -0.97 -7.68 -0.89
CA SER A 315 -1.33 -8.49 -2.07
C SER A 315 -1.48 -7.66 -3.36
N HIS A 316 -0.66 -6.63 -3.56
CA HIS A 316 -0.67 -5.87 -4.81
C HIS A 316 -0.34 -6.78 -6.00
N ALA A 317 -0.86 -6.42 -7.18
CA ALA A 317 -0.50 -7.09 -8.42
C ALA A 317 1.01 -6.90 -8.74
N PRO A 318 1.66 -7.84 -9.44
CA PRO A 318 1.11 -9.10 -9.93
C PRO A 318 0.96 -10.15 -8.80
N LEU A 319 -0.21 -10.78 -8.73
CA LEU A 319 -0.50 -11.84 -7.76
C LEU A 319 0.23 -13.14 -8.11
N GLN A 320 0.73 -13.83 -7.10
CA GLN A 320 1.68 -14.92 -7.27
C GLN A 320 1.37 -16.10 -6.37
N PRO A 321 1.69 -17.34 -6.79
CA PRO A 321 1.63 -18.48 -5.88
C PRO A 321 2.46 -18.19 -4.62
N THR A 322 2.12 -18.70 -3.46
CA THR A 322 2.93 -18.48 -2.24
C THR A 322 3.72 -19.74 -1.85
N PRO A 323 4.82 -19.63 -1.08
CA PRO A 323 5.44 -20.80 -0.47
C PRO A 323 4.42 -21.56 0.39
N ALA A 324 4.32 -22.88 0.22
CA ALA A 324 3.30 -23.69 0.91
C ALA A 324 3.44 -23.67 2.44
N SER A 325 4.63 -23.36 2.96
CA SER A 325 4.86 -23.18 4.39
C SER A 325 4.19 -21.93 4.97
N LEU A 326 3.77 -20.99 4.13
CA LEU A 326 3.09 -19.75 4.53
C LEU A 326 1.56 -19.85 4.41
N THR A 327 1.04 -20.99 3.96
CA THR A 327 -0.41 -21.25 3.86
C THR A 327 -0.78 -22.55 4.58
N PRO A 328 -0.50 -22.67 5.89
CA PRO A 328 -0.65 -23.94 6.62
C PRO A 328 -2.08 -24.50 6.66
N GLU A 329 -3.09 -23.62 6.58
CA GLU A 329 -4.51 -24.01 6.63
C GLU A 329 -5.04 -24.54 5.28
N THR A 330 -4.64 -23.91 4.16
CA THR A 330 -5.14 -24.25 2.82
C THR A 330 -4.16 -25.10 2.01
N GLY A 331 -2.87 -25.04 2.33
CA GLY A 331 -1.80 -25.74 1.63
C GLY A 331 -1.40 -25.11 0.30
N ALA A 332 -0.76 -25.91 -0.57
CA ALA A 332 -0.39 -25.50 -1.91
C ALA A 332 -1.60 -25.44 -2.85
N LEU A 333 -1.58 -24.54 -3.85
CA LEU A 333 -2.62 -24.51 -4.89
C LEU A 333 -2.69 -25.84 -5.65
N ASP A 334 -3.88 -26.14 -6.15
CA ASP A 334 -4.11 -27.23 -7.08
C ASP A 334 -3.18 -27.13 -8.30
N ILE A 335 -2.78 -28.28 -8.83
CA ILE A 335 -1.98 -28.40 -10.05
C ILE A 335 -2.77 -27.77 -11.21
N GLY A 336 -2.12 -26.91 -12.02
CA GLY A 336 -2.73 -26.27 -13.19
C GLY A 336 -3.02 -24.77 -13.08
N ILE A 337 -2.62 -24.09 -11.99
CA ILE A 337 -2.61 -22.62 -11.95
C ILE A 337 -1.55 -22.10 -12.92
N ALA A 338 -2.00 -21.27 -13.87
CA ALA A 338 -1.17 -20.73 -14.94
C ALA A 338 -0.85 -19.24 -14.75
N CYS A 339 -1.41 -18.58 -13.73
CA CYS A 339 -1.16 -17.14 -13.45
C CYS A 339 -1.50 -16.21 -14.64
N ASP A 340 -2.42 -16.62 -15.51
CA ASP A 340 -2.75 -15.92 -16.77
C ASP A 340 -4.24 -15.65 -16.96
N ASN A 341 -5.08 -15.97 -15.95
CA ASN A 341 -6.53 -15.84 -16.03
C ASN A 341 -7.15 -15.42 -14.69
N GLY A 342 -8.35 -14.82 -14.76
CA GLY A 342 -9.03 -14.26 -13.58
C GLY A 342 -9.45 -15.27 -12.51
N ALA A 343 -9.72 -16.53 -12.86
CA ALA A 343 -10.07 -17.55 -11.86
C ALA A 343 -8.88 -17.88 -10.95
N ASP A 344 -7.68 -17.91 -11.52
CA ASP A 344 -6.43 -18.09 -10.78
C ASP A 344 -6.18 -16.88 -9.85
N THR A 345 -6.40 -15.66 -10.33
CA THR A 345 -6.09 -14.44 -9.56
C THR A 345 -6.81 -14.36 -8.21
N ARG A 346 -8.09 -14.80 -8.10
CA ARG A 346 -8.81 -14.79 -6.82
C ARG A 346 -8.26 -15.80 -5.81
N LYS A 347 -7.86 -16.98 -6.28
CA LYS A 347 -7.21 -17.99 -5.43
C LYS A 347 -5.82 -17.52 -5.00
N LEU A 348 -5.10 -16.89 -5.91
CA LEU A 348 -3.79 -16.28 -5.63
C LEU A 348 -3.92 -15.15 -4.60
N MET A 349 -4.92 -14.28 -4.73
CA MET A 349 -5.23 -13.25 -3.73
C MET A 349 -5.41 -13.84 -2.34
N ASN A 350 -6.24 -14.88 -2.21
CA ASN A 350 -6.45 -15.55 -0.92
C ASN A 350 -5.14 -16.10 -0.35
N GLN A 351 -4.31 -16.76 -1.17
CA GLN A 351 -3.03 -17.28 -0.70
C GLN A 351 -2.02 -16.19 -0.30
N ASN A 352 -1.98 -15.07 -1.02
CA ASN A 352 -1.13 -13.94 -0.64
C ASN A 352 -1.59 -13.34 0.69
N MET A 353 -2.90 -13.27 0.94
CA MET A 353 -3.45 -12.86 2.24
C MET A 353 -3.09 -13.82 3.36
N GLU A 354 -3.19 -15.12 3.14
CA GLU A 354 -2.82 -16.15 4.13
C GLU A 354 -1.30 -16.13 4.43
N ALA A 355 -0.48 -15.92 3.40
CA ALA A 355 0.96 -15.78 3.58
C ALA A 355 1.33 -14.50 4.35
N MET A 356 0.66 -13.39 4.07
CA MET A 356 0.80 -12.16 4.84
C MET A 356 0.36 -12.36 6.29
N ASP A 357 -0.77 -13.04 6.55
CA ASP A 357 -1.21 -13.38 7.92
C ASP A 357 -0.16 -14.20 8.68
N THR A 358 0.42 -15.22 8.04
CA THR A 358 1.48 -16.06 8.62
C THR A 358 2.75 -15.27 8.93
N GLU A 359 3.11 -14.30 8.08
CA GLU A 359 4.29 -13.47 8.30
C GLU A 359 4.02 -12.35 9.34
N ILE A 360 2.80 -11.79 9.39
CA ILE A 360 2.35 -10.91 10.48
C ILE A 360 2.48 -11.64 11.82
N ARG A 361 2.08 -12.92 11.89
CA ARG A 361 2.22 -13.75 13.10
C ARG A 361 3.66 -13.75 13.62
N ARG A 362 4.62 -13.97 12.73
CA ARG A 362 6.06 -13.97 13.07
C ARG A 362 6.51 -12.63 13.62
N VAL A 363 6.12 -11.52 12.98
CA VAL A 363 6.47 -10.16 13.43
C VAL A 363 5.88 -9.87 14.81
N LEU A 364 4.61 -10.20 15.03
CA LEU A 364 3.93 -9.94 16.30
C LEU A 364 4.47 -10.78 17.46
N LEU A 365 4.86 -12.03 17.20
CA LEU A 365 5.56 -12.87 18.18
C LEU A 365 6.95 -12.30 18.51
N ALA A 366 7.71 -11.85 17.50
CA ALA A 366 9.03 -11.24 17.71
C ALA A 366 8.95 -9.92 18.48
N ALA A 367 7.89 -9.13 18.26
CA ALA A 367 7.61 -7.91 19.01
C ALA A 367 7.02 -8.17 20.41
N GLY A 368 6.79 -9.42 20.79
CA GLY A 368 6.21 -9.79 22.08
C GLY A 368 4.76 -9.36 22.29
N VAL A 369 4.03 -9.02 21.20
CA VAL A 369 2.61 -8.64 21.24
C VAL A 369 1.75 -9.85 21.62
N TYR A 370 2.07 -11.00 21.04
CA TYR A 370 1.43 -12.27 21.35
C TYR A 370 2.46 -13.27 21.88
N ILE A 371 1.95 -14.28 22.58
CA ILE A 371 2.65 -15.52 22.90
C ILE A 371 1.86 -16.70 22.30
N GLU A 372 2.54 -17.81 22.07
CA GLU A 372 1.87 -19.05 21.68
C GLU A 372 1.42 -19.81 22.94
N ASN A 373 0.15 -20.20 22.98
CA ASN A 373 -0.35 -21.08 24.02
C ASN A 373 0.07 -22.55 23.76
N ALA A 374 -0.30 -23.47 24.65
CA ALA A 374 0.07 -24.89 24.53
C ALA A 374 -0.47 -25.61 23.28
N ASN A 375 -1.48 -25.04 22.61
CA ASN A 375 -2.07 -25.57 21.38
C ASN A 375 -1.47 -24.93 20.12
N GLY A 376 -0.63 -23.91 20.26
CA GLY A 376 -0.05 -23.14 19.15
C GLY A 376 -0.88 -21.93 18.70
N ASP A 377 -2.00 -21.64 19.38
CA ASP A 377 -2.81 -20.45 19.09
C ASP A 377 -2.17 -19.20 19.71
N LEU A 378 -2.44 -18.04 19.11
CA LEU A 378 -1.99 -16.76 19.65
C LEU A 378 -2.82 -16.35 20.88
N GLU A 379 -2.13 -15.97 21.94
CA GLU A 379 -2.70 -15.34 23.14
C GLU A 379 -2.04 -13.99 23.34
N TYR A 380 -2.83 -12.93 23.53
CA TYR A 380 -2.30 -11.58 23.74
C TYR A 380 -1.40 -11.59 24.98
N ASN A 381 -0.18 -11.06 24.85
CA ASN A 381 0.75 -11.01 25.95
C ASN A 381 0.39 -9.84 26.89
N PRO A 382 -0.08 -10.10 28.14
CA PRO A 382 -0.47 -9.02 29.06
C PRO A 382 0.71 -8.14 29.50
N ALA A 383 1.95 -8.59 29.30
CA ALA A 383 3.15 -7.80 29.55
C ALA A 383 3.60 -6.97 28.34
N SER A 384 2.95 -7.11 27.17
CA SER A 384 3.23 -6.29 26.00
C SER A 384 2.91 -4.81 26.27
N ASN A 385 3.86 -3.94 25.94
CA ASN A 385 3.69 -2.48 25.90
C ASN A 385 3.53 -1.96 24.46
N THR A 386 3.21 -2.84 23.51
CA THR A 386 3.17 -2.50 22.08
C THR A 386 1.71 -2.32 21.63
N VAL A 387 1.42 -1.19 20.99
CA VAL A 387 0.16 -0.93 20.29
C VAL A 387 0.36 -1.23 18.82
N VAL A 388 -0.57 -1.98 18.23
CA VAL A 388 -0.56 -2.40 16.83
C VAL A 388 -1.81 -1.86 16.15
N ALA A 389 -1.64 -1.20 15.01
CA ALA A 389 -2.71 -0.94 14.06
C ALA A 389 -2.50 -1.75 12.79
N PHE A 390 -3.54 -2.43 12.32
CA PHE A 390 -3.59 -3.07 11.00
C PHE A 390 -4.58 -2.31 10.13
N ILE A 391 -4.16 -1.90 8.94
CA ILE A 391 -5.00 -1.13 8.01
C ILE A 391 -4.76 -1.56 6.55
N GLY A 392 -5.81 -1.55 5.72
CA GLY A 392 -5.68 -1.55 4.26
C GLY A 392 -5.46 -0.14 3.71
N ASP A 393 -4.56 0.07 2.76
CA ASP A 393 -4.31 1.43 2.23
C ASP A 393 -5.40 1.92 1.26
N ASN A 394 -5.99 1.02 0.48
CA ASN A 394 -7.12 1.31 -0.39
C ASN A 394 -7.98 0.06 -0.61
N GLY A 395 -9.08 0.26 -1.33
CA GLY A 395 -9.94 -0.82 -1.76
C GLY A 395 -9.24 -1.87 -2.62
N THR A 396 -9.91 -3.00 -2.80
CA THR A 396 -9.34 -4.18 -3.47
C THR A 396 -9.14 -3.95 -4.97
N TYR A 397 -8.08 -4.56 -5.52
CA TYR A 397 -7.81 -4.52 -6.95
C TYR A 397 -8.91 -5.23 -7.77
N GLY A 398 -9.42 -4.55 -8.81
CA GLY A 398 -10.66 -4.92 -9.53
C GLY A 398 -10.88 -6.41 -9.80
N PRO A 399 -9.94 -7.13 -10.45
CA PRO A 399 -10.11 -8.56 -10.80
C PRO A 399 -10.42 -9.49 -9.60
N VAL A 400 -9.99 -9.10 -8.39
CA VAL A 400 -10.09 -9.92 -7.18
C VAL A 400 -11.11 -9.39 -6.15
N VAL A 401 -11.89 -8.38 -6.53
CA VAL A 401 -13.00 -7.84 -5.74
C VAL A 401 -14.07 -8.91 -5.50
N LYS A 402 -14.58 -8.95 -4.27
CA LYS A 402 -15.60 -9.89 -3.82
C LYS A 402 -16.95 -9.18 -3.62
N ASP A 403 -18.02 -9.93 -3.86
CA ASP A 403 -19.39 -9.44 -3.64
C ASP A 403 -19.56 -8.97 -2.18
N PRO A 404 -20.38 -7.94 -1.92
CA PRO A 404 -21.28 -7.22 -2.86
C PRO A 404 -20.65 -6.02 -3.59
N PHE A 405 -19.33 -5.84 -3.50
CA PHE A 405 -18.63 -4.73 -4.15
C PHE A 405 -18.44 -5.00 -5.65
N LEU A 406 -18.27 -3.93 -6.44
CA LEU A 406 -18.11 -4.05 -7.89
C LEU A 406 -16.68 -3.77 -8.33
N PRO A 407 -16.07 -4.63 -9.18
CA PRO A 407 -14.72 -4.44 -9.71
C PRO A 407 -14.43 -3.04 -10.27
N ALA A 408 -15.35 -2.49 -11.07
CA ALA A 408 -15.19 -1.19 -11.72
C ALA A 408 -15.32 0.02 -10.76
N ARG A 409 -15.80 -0.21 -9.54
CA ARG A 409 -16.00 0.80 -8.48
C ARG A 409 -15.14 0.48 -7.24
N SER A 410 -13.94 -0.05 -7.48
CA SER A 410 -13.00 -0.47 -6.44
C SER A 410 -11.70 0.37 -6.49
N LYS A 411 -10.51 -0.20 -6.23
CA LYS A 411 -9.23 0.54 -6.23
C LYS A 411 -9.15 1.57 -7.37
N GLY A 412 -8.69 2.78 -7.04
CA GLY A 412 -8.57 3.90 -7.98
C GLY A 412 -9.84 4.75 -8.12
N THR A 413 -10.92 4.39 -7.42
CA THR A 413 -12.19 5.12 -7.45
C THR A 413 -12.63 5.55 -6.06
N VAL A 414 -13.36 6.67 -5.96
CA VAL A 414 -13.91 7.17 -4.67
C VAL A 414 -15.18 6.44 -4.21
N TYR A 415 -15.59 5.36 -4.89
CA TYR A 415 -16.70 4.52 -4.47
C TYR A 415 -16.36 3.70 -3.22
N GLN A 416 -17.35 3.18 -2.49
CA GLN A 416 -17.11 2.42 -1.25
C GLN A 416 -16.17 1.22 -1.46
N GLY A 417 -16.22 0.56 -2.61
CA GLY A 417 -15.28 -0.54 -2.92
C GLY A 417 -13.83 -0.08 -3.07
N GLY A 418 -13.58 1.21 -3.31
CA GLY A 418 -12.24 1.79 -3.50
C GLY A 418 -11.65 2.45 -2.27
N ILE A 419 -12.46 2.80 -1.27
CA ILE A 419 -12.03 3.57 -0.09
C ILE A 419 -12.41 2.94 1.25
N TRP A 420 -13.30 1.94 1.29
CA TRP A 420 -13.66 1.28 2.55
C TRP A 420 -12.65 0.18 2.87
N VAL A 421 -11.85 0.43 3.91
CA VAL A 421 -10.71 -0.41 4.28
C VAL A 421 -10.87 -0.99 5.69
N PRO A 422 -10.30 -2.16 5.98
CA PRO A 422 -10.29 -2.70 7.33
C PRO A 422 -9.34 -1.88 8.21
N LEU A 423 -9.73 -1.66 9.47
CA LEU A 423 -8.85 -1.11 10.50
C LEU A 423 -9.08 -1.82 11.82
N ILE A 424 -7.99 -2.30 12.41
CA ILE A 424 -7.96 -2.92 13.74
C ILE A 424 -6.90 -2.23 14.57
N VAL A 425 -7.20 -1.90 15.84
CA VAL A 425 -6.20 -1.44 16.81
C VAL A 425 -6.20 -2.36 18.03
N THR A 426 -5.02 -2.87 18.39
CA THR A 426 -4.81 -3.84 19.48
C THR A 426 -3.65 -3.38 20.36
N GLY A 427 -3.74 -3.57 21.67
CA GLY A 427 -2.65 -3.23 22.61
C GLY A 427 -3.15 -2.97 24.02
N ALA A 428 -2.23 -2.66 24.93
CA ALA A 428 -2.52 -2.49 26.36
C ALA A 428 -3.47 -1.32 26.68
N THR A 429 -3.62 -0.37 25.76
CA THR A 429 -4.53 0.78 25.87
C THR A 429 -5.97 0.47 25.50
N VAL A 430 -6.23 -0.72 24.94
CA VAL A 430 -7.59 -1.14 24.55
C VAL A 430 -8.35 -1.65 25.75
N GLU A 431 -9.46 -0.97 26.07
CA GLU A 431 -10.44 -1.48 27.02
C GLU A 431 -11.55 -2.26 26.30
N GLN A 432 -12.01 -3.33 26.94
CA GLN A 432 -13.08 -4.20 26.46
C GLN A 432 -12.79 -4.75 25.03
N PRO A 433 -11.70 -5.52 24.86
CA PRO A 433 -11.29 -6.03 23.56
C PRO A 433 -12.32 -6.98 22.94
N GLY A 434 -12.24 -7.19 21.62
CA GLY A 434 -13.16 -8.04 20.86
C GLY A 434 -14.46 -7.33 20.50
N ARG A 435 -14.39 -6.01 20.32
CA ARG A 435 -15.53 -5.15 19.99
C ARG A 435 -15.29 -4.36 18.71
N SER A 436 -16.36 -3.75 18.19
CA SER A 436 -16.29 -2.85 17.04
C SER A 436 -16.75 -1.44 17.36
N VAL A 437 -16.24 -0.48 16.57
CA VAL A 437 -16.65 0.93 16.53
C VAL A 437 -17.35 1.17 15.19
N GLY A 438 -18.58 1.68 15.24
CA GLY A 438 -19.38 2.02 14.05
C GLY A 438 -19.26 3.47 13.60
N ALA A 439 -18.66 4.34 14.42
CA ALA A 439 -18.45 5.75 14.09
C ALA A 439 -17.44 5.89 12.92
N MET A 440 -17.62 6.94 12.11
CA MET A 440 -16.73 7.23 10.99
C MET A 440 -15.32 7.57 11.47
N VAL A 441 -14.34 6.92 10.86
CA VAL A 441 -12.93 7.25 10.99
C VAL A 441 -12.28 7.28 9.61
N ASN A 442 -11.17 8.00 9.47
CA ASN A 442 -10.37 8.03 8.25
C ASN A 442 -8.98 7.46 8.55
N SER A 443 -8.34 6.84 7.56
CA SER A 443 -6.93 6.40 7.64
C SER A 443 -6.01 7.50 8.20
N THR A 444 -6.27 8.75 7.84
CA THR A 444 -5.57 9.95 8.31
C THR A 444 -5.59 10.11 9.84
N ASP A 445 -6.61 9.59 10.52
CA ASP A 445 -6.76 9.70 11.98
C ASP A 445 -5.72 8.88 12.76
N LEU A 446 -5.10 7.88 12.13
CA LEU A 446 -4.00 7.11 12.72
C LEU A 446 -2.77 7.98 13.00
N TYR A 447 -2.54 9.04 12.21
CA TYR A 447 -1.50 10.03 12.51
C TYR A 447 -1.69 10.62 13.90
N HIS A 448 -2.91 11.08 14.20
CA HIS A 448 -3.22 11.68 15.49
C HIS A 448 -3.08 10.64 16.61
N LEU A 449 -3.70 9.46 16.44
CA LEU A 449 -3.65 8.39 17.44
C LEU A 449 -2.22 8.01 17.81
N PHE A 450 -1.34 7.81 16.83
CA PHE A 450 0.02 7.37 17.09
C PHE A 450 0.85 8.50 17.71
N ALA A 451 0.67 9.74 17.26
CA ALA A 451 1.35 10.90 17.84
C ALA A 451 0.96 11.09 19.32
N THR A 452 -0.33 11.01 19.67
CA THR A 452 -0.77 11.16 21.06
C THR A 452 -0.38 10.00 21.96
N LEU A 453 -0.43 8.77 21.46
CA LEU A 453 0.13 7.61 22.18
C LEU A 453 1.63 7.77 22.45
N GLY A 454 2.37 8.37 21.52
CA GLY A 454 3.79 8.74 21.71
C GLY A 454 4.04 9.92 22.65
N GLY A 455 2.98 10.59 23.10
CA GLY A 455 3.02 11.72 24.03
C GLY A 455 3.17 13.08 23.36
N ALA A 456 2.95 13.20 22.05
CA ALA A 456 2.94 14.49 21.37
C ALA A 456 1.65 15.27 21.69
N ASP A 457 1.77 16.59 21.83
CA ASP A 457 0.62 17.50 21.94
C ASP A 457 0.32 18.10 20.57
N LEU A 458 -0.86 17.76 20.03
CA LEU A 458 -1.36 18.26 18.76
C LEU A 458 -2.46 19.33 18.92
N SER A 459 -2.74 19.77 20.16
CA SER A 459 -3.85 20.68 20.46
C SER A 459 -3.55 22.16 20.20
N ALA A 460 -2.28 22.51 19.98
CA ALA A 460 -1.88 23.88 19.67
C ALA A 460 -2.50 24.32 18.32
N PRO A 461 -3.16 25.50 18.23
CA PRO A 461 -3.85 25.93 17.01
C PRO A 461 -2.97 25.94 15.76
N GLU A 462 -1.70 26.34 15.88
CA GLU A 462 -0.75 26.33 14.77
C GLU A 462 -0.49 24.93 14.18
N VAL A 463 -0.79 23.86 14.93
CA VAL A 463 -0.71 22.46 14.50
C VAL A 463 -2.10 21.95 14.11
N ALA A 464 -3.09 22.12 15.00
CA ALA A 464 -4.43 21.57 14.85
C ALA A 464 -5.13 22.11 13.60
N ASP A 465 -4.99 23.41 13.30
CA ASP A 465 -5.61 24.04 12.12
C ASP A 465 -4.98 23.55 10.79
N ARG A 466 -3.86 22.82 10.87
CA ARG A 466 -3.16 22.23 9.72
C ARG A 466 -3.41 20.73 9.58
N LEU A 467 -4.20 20.09 10.44
CA LEU A 467 -4.46 18.65 10.39
C LEU A 467 -5.90 18.36 9.98
N ASP A 468 -6.08 17.34 9.14
CA ASP A 468 -7.39 16.75 8.88
C ASP A 468 -7.67 15.57 9.82
N ALA A 469 -6.61 15.01 10.45
CA ALA A 469 -6.67 13.94 11.43
C ALA A 469 -7.45 14.32 12.69
N GLN A 470 -8.26 13.39 13.20
CA GLN A 470 -9.12 13.55 14.38
C GLN A 470 -8.73 12.57 15.51
N PRO A 471 -9.00 12.92 16.79
CA PRO A 471 -8.55 12.16 17.96
C PRO A 471 -9.30 10.84 18.18
N MET A 472 -8.72 9.71 17.80
CA MET A 472 -9.33 8.37 17.97
C MET A 472 -9.24 7.79 19.39
N ASP A 473 -8.51 8.41 20.31
CA ASP A 473 -8.11 7.82 21.59
C ASP A 473 -9.32 7.32 22.41
N ALA A 474 -10.43 8.08 22.37
CA ALA A 474 -11.65 7.74 23.10
C ALA A 474 -12.27 6.41 22.65
N TYR A 475 -12.06 6.02 21.39
CA TYR A 475 -12.54 4.74 20.86
C TYR A 475 -11.77 3.53 21.37
N LEU A 476 -10.57 3.71 21.93
CA LEU A 476 -9.83 2.63 22.58
C LEU A 476 -10.44 2.28 23.95
N ALA A 477 -11.12 3.23 24.60
CA ALA A 477 -11.81 3.00 25.87
C ALA A 477 -13.27 2.54 25.68
N SER A 478 -13.99 3.08 24.69
CA SER A 478 -15.42 2.82 24.52
C SER A 478 -15.87 2.86 23.06
N ALA A 479 -16.66 1.88 22.64
CA ALA A 479 -17.34 1.89 21.34
C ALA A 479 -18.43 2.96 21.24
N GLU A 480 -18.94 3.42 22.39
CA GLU A 480 -20.01 4.43 22.52
C GLU A 480 -19.43 5.83 22.76
N ALA A 481 -18.14 6.04 22.50
CA ALA A 481 -17.56 7.38 22.55
C ALA A 481 -18.23 8.30 21.51
N ILE A 482 -18.24 9.60 21.78
CA ILE A 482 -18.84 10.60 20.89
C ILE A 482 -18.17 10.49 19.50
N PRO A 483 -18.94 10.49 18.40
CA PRO A 483 -18.40 10.57 17.04
C PRO A 483 -17.36 11.68 16.90
N ILE A 484 -16.15 11.34 16.44
CA ILE A 484 -15.07 12.31 16.21
C ILE A 484 -15.23 13.05 14.88
N ARG A 485 -16.13 12.57 14.03
CA ARG A 485 -16.40 13.04 12.67
C ARG A 485 -17.89 13.09 12.43
N ASP A 486 -18.36 14.23 11.94
CA ASP A 486 -19.70 14.37 11.35
C ASP A 486 -19.69 13.96 9.86
N SER A 487 -18.50 13.96 9.23
CA SER A 487 -18.31 13.63 7.83
C SER A 487 -17.00 12.87 7.56
N ASN A 488 -16.92 12.26 6.38
CA ASN A 488 -15.71 11.60 5.89
C ASN A 488 -15.41 11.99 4.45
N PHE A 489 -14.13 12.14 4.09
CA PHE A 489 -13.66 12.64 2.80
C PHE A 489 -12.63 11.72 2.16
N SER A 490 -12.72 11.55 0.84
CA SER A 490 -11.71 10.88 0.02
C SER A 490 -11.60 11.53 -1.35
N MET A 491 -10.40 11.51 -1.94
CA MET A 491 -10.14 12.10 -3.26
C MET A 491 -9.09 11.31 -4.04
N SER A 492 -9.28 11.27 -5.35
CA SER A 492 -8.25 10.97 -6.36
C SER A 492 -8.18 12.13 -7.34
N GLY A 493 -7.00 12.44 -7.87
CA GLY A 493 -6.83 13.46 -8.88
C GLY A 493 -5.64 13.18 -9.79
N ARG A 494 -5.12 14.23 -10.42
CA ARG A 494 -3.85 14.17 -11.14
C ARG A 494 -2.70 14.67 -10.29
N ASN A 495 -1.60 13.95 -10.34
CA ASN A 495 -0.32 14.45 -9.87
C ASN A 495 0.20 15.52 -10.84
N LEU A 496 1.03 16.42 -10.31
CA LEU A 496 1.81 17.36 -11.10
C LEU A 496 2.89 16.56 -11.82
N ALA A 497 2.92 16.64 -13.14
CA ALA A 497 3.74 15.75 -13.96
C ALA A 497 4.26 16.43 -15.23
N SER A 498 5.38 15.92 -15.73
CA SER A 498 6.00 16.35 -16.98
C SER A 498 5.21 15.95 -18.23
N ALA A 499 4.40 14.89 -18.14
CA ALA A 499 3.57 14.40 -19.23
C ALA A 499 2.41 13.55 -18.68
N ILE A 500 1.34 13.46 -19.47
CA ILE A 500 0.25 12.51 -19.21
C ILE A 500 0.64 11.15 -19.82
N PRO A 501 0.59 10.05 -19.07
CA PRO A 501 0.84 8.72 -19.59
C PRO A 501 -0.04 8.33 -20.78
N GLN A 502 0.45 7.43 -21.62
CA GLN A 502 -0.34 6.88 -22.72
C GLN A 502 -1.43 5.93 -22.19
N PRO A 503 -2.51 5.68 -22.96
CA PRO A 503 -3.64 4.90 -22.49
C PRO A 503 -3.31 3.43 -22.24
N CYS A 504 -3.74 2.95 -21.07
CA CYS A 504 -3.81 1.55 -20.69
C CYS A 504 -5.26 1.18 -20.43
N VAL A 505 -5.69 0.01 -20.89
CA VAL A 505 -7.04 -0.51 -20.65
C VAL A 505 -6.99 -1.72 -19.74
N LEU A 506 -7.58 -1.61 -18.56
CA LEU A 506 -7.78 -2.75 -17.67
C LEU A 506 -8.99 -3.57 -18.17
N THR A 507 -8.68 -4.61 -18.93
CA THR A 507 -9.67 -5.37 -19.71
C THR A 507 -10.72 -6.04 -18.82
N ASP A 508 -10.31 -6.55 -17.65
CA ASP A 508 -11.19 -7.27 -16.71
C ASP A 508 -12.27 -6.39 -16.07
N VAL A 509 -12.07 -5.07 -16.07
CA VAL A 509 -13.03 -4.09 -15.55
C VAL A 509 -13.55 -3.12 -16.61
N ASN A 510 -13.16 -3.29 -17.88
CA ASN A 510 -13.57 -2.46 -19.02
C ASN A 510 -13.24 -0.96 -18.89
N ILE A 511 -12.20 -0.61 -18.13
CA ILE A 511 -11.81 0.79 -17.86
C ILE A 511 -10.52 1.15 -18.62
N CYS A 512 -10.55 2.28 -19.33
CA CYS A 512 -9.37 2.94 -19.85
C CYS A 512 -8.87 4.01 -18.87
N LEU A 513 -7.56 4.04 -18.63
CA LEU A 513 -6.90 4.99 -17.76
C LEU A 513 -5.55 5.46 -18.33
N GLN A 514 -5.05 6.57 -17.81
CA GLN A 514 -3.78 7.19 -18.22
C GLN A 514 -2.87 7.43 -17.00
N LEU A 515 -2.67 6.37 -16.19
CA LEU A 515 -1.86 6.40 -14.98
C LEU A 515 -0.49 5.73 -15.16
N PHE A 516 -0.43 4.63 -15.92
CA PHE A 516 0.79 3.83 -16.02
C PHE A 516 1.76 4.42 -17.05
N PRO A 517 2.96 4.90 -16.66
CA PRO A 517 3.87 5.59 -17.57
C PRO A 517 4.52 4.66 -18.61
N GLN A 518 4.39 3.34 -18.46
CA GLN A 518 5.10 2.36 -19.28
C GLN A 518 4.24 1.12 -19.57
N LYS A 519 4.46 0.54 -20.76
CA LYS A 519 3.81 -0.69 -21.23
C LYS A 519 3.96 -1.86 -20.26
N GLY A 520 5.15 -2.05 -19.69
CA GLY A 520 5.43 -3.16 -18.78
C GLY A 520 4.54 -3.13 -17.54
N LEU A 521 4.37 -1.95 -16.93
CA LEU A 521 3.48 -1.76 -15.78
C LEU A 521 2.02 -1.97 -16.16
N CYS A 522 1.56 -1.41 -17.29
CA CYS A 522 0.20 -1.65 -17.77
C CYS A 522 -0.11 -3.15 -17.89
N ILE A 523 0.84 -3.94 -18.44
CA ILE A 523 0.67 -5.38 -18.61
C ILE A 523 0.73 -6.12 -17.26
N SER A 524 1.62 -5.75 -16.34
CA SER A 524 1.70 -6.42 -15.03
C SER A 524 0.45 -6.21 -14.17
N GLU A 525 -0.26 -5.10 -14.39
CA GLU A 525 -1.57 -4.84 -13.82
C GLU A 525 -2.70 -5.57 -14.58
N GLY A 526 -2.42 -6.39 -15.60
CA GLY A 526 -3.45 -7.08 -16.39
C GLY A 526 -4.13 -6.20 -17.46
N GLY A 527 -3.49 -5.08 -17.80
CA GLY A 527 -3.96 -4.13 -18.80
C GLY A 527 -3.44 -4.40 -20.23
N THR A 528 -4.16 -3.85 -21.20
CA THR A 528 -3.77 -3.78 -22.61
C THR A 528 -3.21 -2.39 -22.92
N TRP A 529 -1.99 -2.32 -23.44
CA TRP A 529 -1.32 -1.06 -23.77
C TRP A 529 -1.74 -0.52 -25.15
N TYR A 530 -2.21 0.73 -25.20
CA TYR A 530 -2.57 1.45 -26.43
C TYR A 530 -1.61 2.60 -26.74
N GLY A 531 -0.48 2.68 -26.06
CA GLY A 531 0.59 3.63 -26.38
C GLY A 531 1.51 3.15 -27.50
N ASP A 532 2.75 3.63 -27.48
CA ASP A 532 3.79 3.26 -28.44
C ASP A 532 4.08 1.75 -28.36
N ASP A 533 4.25 1.12 -29.53
CA ASP A 533 4.40 -0.33 -29.69
C ASP A 533 3.30 -1.15 -28.98
N GLY A 534 2.09 -0.58 -28.89
CA GLY A 534 0.92 -1.16 -28.26
C GLY A 534 0.20 -2.23 -29.09
N VAL A 535 -1.02 -2.53 -28.68
CA VAL A 535 -1.86 -3.61 -29.26
C VAL A 535 -2.28 -3.33 -30.71
N VAL A 536 -2.24 -2.07 -31.16
CA VAL A 536 -2.57 -1.67 -32.53
C VAL A 536 -1.28 -1.43 -33.33
N PRO A 537 -0.88 -2.32 -34.26
CA PRO A 537 0.40 -2.21 -34.96
C PRO A 537 0.56 -0.90 -35.74
N GLY A 538 1.65 -0.18 -35.48
CA GLY A 538 1.98 1.07 -36.18
C GLY A 538 1.13 2.27 -35.79
N GLN A 539 0.31 2.15 -34.74
CA GLN A 539 -0.51 3.23 -34.21
C GLN A 539 -0.29 3.37 -32.70
N SER A 540 -0.29 4.61 -32.24
CA SER A 540 -0.18 4.95 -30.82
C SER A 540 -1.25 5.98 -30.49
N PHE A 541 -1.84 5.87 -29.30
CA PHE A 541 -2.91 6.73 -28.83
C PHE A 541 -2.40 7.63 -27.71
N THR A 542 -2.89 8.87 -27.70
CA THR A 542 -2.51 9.89 -26.70
C THR A 542 -3.58 10.09 -25.62
N SER A 543 -4.78 9.51 -25.81
CA SER A 543 -5.86 9.59 -24.82
C SER A 543 -6.85 8.43 -24.90
N CYS A 544 -7.55 8.17 -23.79
CA CYS A 544 -8.64 7.19 -23.76
C CYS A 544 -9.79 7.53 -24.72
N CYS A 545 -10.06 8.83 -24.95
CA CYS A 545 -11.01 9.26 -25.98
C CYS A 545 -10.56 8.87 -27.40
N ALA A 546 -9.25 8.94 -27.68
CA ALA A 546 -8.72 8.52 -28.98
C ALA A 546 -8.84 6.99 -29.16
N VAL A 547 -8.61 6.22 -28.09
CA VAL A 547 -8.84 4.76 -28.08
C VAL A 547 -10.31 4.46 -28.36
N ASN A 548 -11.25 5.11 -27.67
CA ASN A 548 -12.69 4.91 -27.89
C ASN A 548 -13.13 5.30 -29.30
N THR A 549 -12.60 6.39 -29.86
CA THR A 549 -12.86 6.80 -31.24
C THR A 549 -12.43 5.70 -32.23
N TYR A 550 -11.24 5.13 -32.02
CA TYR A 550 -10.75 4.01 -32.83
C TYR A 550 -11.64 2.77 -32.70
N ARG A 551 -11.98 2.37 -31.48
CA ARG A 551 -12.84 1.20 -31.24
C ARG A 551 -14.19 1.31 -31.93
N VAL A 552 -14.84 2.47 -31.79
CA VAL A 552 -16.11 2.74 -32.47
C VAL A 552 -15.94 2.67 -33.99
N SER A 553 -14.80 3.15 -34.54
CA SER A 553 -14.51 3.06 -35.97
C SER A 553 -14.30 1.62 -36.47
N GLU A 554 -13.83 0.73 -35.59
CA GLU A 554 -13.70 -0.72 -35.83
C GLU A 554 -15.01 -1.49 -35.54
N GLY A 555 -16.08 -0.81 -35.15
CA GLY A 555 -17.38 -1.41 -34.83
C GLY A 555 -17.44 -2.06 -33.44
N GLU A 556 -16.51 -1.72 -32.55
CA GLU A 556 -16.50 -2.15 -31.16
C GLU A 556 -17.18 -1.13 -30.24
N ALA A 557 -17.63 -1.58 -29.06
CA ALA A 557 -18.12 -0.69 -28.01
C ALA A 557 -16.98 0.17 -27.45
N PRO A 558 -17.23 1.38 -26.93
CA PRO A 558 -16.21 2.12 -26.18
C PRO A 558 -15.93 1.45 -24.83
N PHE A 559 -14.75 1.74 -24.27
CA PHE A 559 -14.43 1.50 -22.86
C PHE A 559 -14.99 2.63 -22.00
N ASP A 560 -15.23 2.32 -20.72
CA ASP A 560 -15.42 3.37 -19.72
C ASP A 560 -14.08 4.09 -19.50
N ILE A 561 -14.12 5.37 -19.16
CA ILE A 561 -12.90 6.16 -18.91
C ILE A 561 -12.87 6.52 -17.43
N LEU A 562 -11.77 6.20 -16.75
CA LEU A 562 -11.58 6.61 -15.36
C LEU A 562 -11.58 8.15 -15.28
N ALA A 563 -12.40 8.71 -14.40
CA ALA A 563 -12.43 10.14 -14.14
C ALA A 563 -11.03 10.66 -13.74
N GLU A 564 -10.65 11.84 -14.26
CA GLU A 564 -9.34 12.45 -14.00
C GLU A 564 -9.24 12.99 -12.57
N THR A 565 -10.35 13.53 -12.07
CA THR A 565 -10.50 13.93 -10.68
C THR A 565 -11.78 13.33 -10.12
N GLN A 566 -11.70 12.83 -8.90
CA GLN A 566 -12.81 12.22 -8.19
C GLN A 566 -12.75 12.69 -6.75
N ARG A 567 -13.85 13.21 -6.23
CA ARG A 567 -13.93 13.67 -4.84
C ARG A 567 -15.21 13.15 -4.23
N THR A 568 -15.16 12.81 -2.95
CA THR A 568 -16.36 12.43 -2.22
C THR A 568 -16.34 12.93 -0.80
N VAL A 569 -17.52 13.29 -0.32
CA VAL A 569 -17.79 13.51 1.10
C VAL A 569 -19.09 12.81 1.46
N ARG A 570 -19.18 12.34 2.70
CA ARG A 570 -20.38 11.74 3.25
C ARG A 570 -20.64 12.20 4.66
N ASP A 571 -21.88 12.05 5.10
CA ASP A 571 -22.28 12.04 6.51
C ASP A 571 -22.67 10.62 6.95
N ASP A 572 -23.38 10.48 8.05
CA ASP A 572 -23.80 9.17 8.57
C ASP A 572 -24.74 8.39 7.63
N ARG A 573 -25.37 9.04 6.64
CA ARG A 573 -26.43 8.43 5.82
C ARG A 573 -26.35 8.72 4.32
N PHE A 574 -25.74 9.81 3.91
CA PHE A 574 -25.67 10.24 2.52
C PHE A 574 -24.23 10.46 2.08
N LYS A 575 -23.97 10.16 0.81
CA LYS A 575 -22.67 10.33 0.17
C LYS A 575 -22.83 11.08 -1.14
N LEU A 576 -22.03 12.14 -1.31
CA LEU A 576 -21.93 12.95 -2.51
C LEU A 576 -20.60 12.63 -3.21
N LEU A 577 -20.66 12.39 -4.52
CA LEU A 577 -19.49 12.27 -5.38
C LEU A 577 -19.50 13.43 -6.38
N GLN A 578 -18.32 13.96 -6.66
CA GLN A 578 -18.04 14.89 -7.75
C GLN A 578 -16.97 14.25 -8.64
N LEU A 579 -17.25 14.13 -9.93
CA LEU A 579 -16.38 13.48 -10.91
C LEU A 579 -16.05 14.46 -12.03
N GLU A 580 -14.78 14.53 -12.43
CA GLU A 580 -14.33 15.30 -13.58
C GLU A 580 -13.81 14.32 -14.65
N GLU A 581 -14.61 14.14 -15.72
CA GLU A 581 -14.38 13.11 -16.73
C GLU A 581 -13.98 13.69 -18.08
N PRO A 582 -13.12 13.02 -18.87
CA PRO A 582 -12.79 13.46 -20.22
C PRO A 582 -14.02 13.53 -21.14
N ASN A 583 -14.29 14.70 -21.70
CA ASN A 583 -15.34 14.87 -22.70
C ASN A 583 -14.81 14.53 -24.09
N CYS A 584 -15.08 13.33 -24.58
CA CYS A 584 -14.56 12.89 -25.88
C CYS A 584 -15.17 13.62 -27.09
N ASP A 585 -16.36 14.23 -26.95
CA ASP A 585 -17.04 14.94 -28.03
C ASP A 585 -16.64 16.42 -28.11
N ALA A 586 -16.59 17.09 -26.95
CA ALA A 586 -16.32 18.52 -26.85
C ALA A 586 -14.84 18.85 -26.58
N GLY A 587 -14.07 17.88 -26.11
CA GLY A 587 -12.74 18.08 -25.52
C GLY A 587 -12.82 18.69 -24.11
N GLY A 588 -11.72 18.57 -23.36
CA GLY A 588 -11.65 19.03 -21.97
C GLY A 588 -12.35 18.08 -21.00
N LEU A 589 -12.78 18.61 -19.85
CA LEU A 589 -13.41 17.88 -18.76
C LEU A 589 -14.89 18.25 -18.64
N THR A 590 -15.71 17.27 -18.25
CA THR A 590 -17.11 17.48 -17.82
C THR A 590 -17.21 17.12 -16.35
N GLU A 591 -17.80 18.02 -15.58
CA GLU A 591 -18.14 17.75 -14.19
C GLU A 591 -19.51 17.05 -14.12
N SER A 592 -19.58 16.01 -13.30
CA SER A 592 -20.81 15.30 -12.95
C SER A 592 -20.87 15.04 -11.44
N PHE A 593 -22.07 14.78 -10.94
CA PHE A 593 -22.31 14.47 -9.54
C PHE A 593 -23.15 13.20 -9.44
N GLU A 594 -22.90 12.42 -8.39
CA GLU A 594 -23.73 11.30 -7.98
C GLU A 594 -24.06 11.45 -6.49
N PHE A 595 -25.26 11.05 -6.08
CA PHE A 595 -25.70 11.20 -4.69
C PHE A 595 -26.40 9.93 -4.19
N TYR A 596 -25.86 9.32 -3.14
CA TYR A 596 -26.33 8.02 -2.64
C TYR A 596 -26.80 8.12 -1.19
N GLU A 597 -27.82 7.33 -0.86
CA GLU A 597 -28.13 6.97 0.53
C GLU A 597 -27.35 5.68 0.84
N ILE A 598 -26.49 5.74 1.84
CA ILE A 598 -25.54 4.68 2.19
C ILE A 598 -25.82 4.13 3.59
N ASN A 599 -25.45 2.87 3.81
CA ASN A 599 -25.58 2.18 5.08
C ASN A 599 -24.63 0.98 5.13
N GLU A 600 -23.83 0.92 6.18
CA GLU A 600 -22.76 -0.04 6.42
C GLU A 600 -23.19 -1.15 7.37
N SER A 601 -24.44 -1.11 7.84
CA SER A 601 -24.99 -2.02 8.84
C SER A 601 -26.34 -2.60 8.44
N GLY A 602 -26.61 -3.85 8.84
CA GLY A 602 -27.90 -4.52 8.59
C GLY A 602 -27.92 -5.45 7.38
N SER A 603 -29.11 -5.96 7.04
CA SER A 603 -29.29 -7.00 6.01
C SER A 603 -29.31 -6.48 4.57
N GLU A 604 -29.45 -5.17 4.38
CA GLU A 604 -29.39 -4.50 3.08
C GLU A 604 -28.36 -3.37 3.20
N LEU A 605 -27.14 -3.62 2.68
CA LEU A 605 -26.10 -2.60 2.62
C LEU A 605 -26.49 -1.52 1.61
N GLY A 606 -26.39 -0.26 2.04
CA GLY A 606 -26.48 0.89 1.15
C GLY A 606 -25.10 1.14 0.56
N LEU A 607 -24.86 0.57 -0.62
CA LEU A 607 -23.63 0.75 -1.39
C LEU A 607 -23.86 1.72 -2.55
N ASP A 608 -22.83 2.49 -2.87
CA ASP A 608 -22.75 3.33 -4.06
C ASP A 608 -22.32 2.52 -5.29
N ASN A 609 -22.96 1.37 -5.52
CA ASN A 609 -22.54 0.42 -6.54
C ASN A 609 -23.49 0.31 -7.76
N LEU A 610 -24.71 0.82 -7.70
CA LEU A 610 -25.65 0.76 -8.83
C LEU A 610 -26.14 2.15 -9.24
N ASP A 611 -26.14 2.43 -10.56
CA ASP A 611 -26.71 3.67 -11.13
C ASP A 611 -28.17 3.87 -10.71
N ALA A 612 -28.93 2.79 -10.56
CA ALA A 612 -30.33 2.84 -10.13
C ALA A 612 -30.51 3.35 -8.68
N GLN A 613 -29.44 3.36 -7.89
CA GLN A 613 -29.43 3.88 -6.51
C GLN A 613 -29.06 5.36 -6.45
N ASP A 614 -28.48 5.93 -7.51
CA ASP A 614 -28.16 7.36 -7.57
C ASP A 614 -29.47 8.18 -7.49
N LEU A 615 -29.57 8.97 -6.43
CA LEU A 615 -30.72 9.81 -6.13
C LEU A 615 -30.88 10.95 -7.14
N LEU A 616 -29.81 11.37 -7.83
CA LEU A 616 -29.86 12.44 -8.83
C LEU A 616 -30.47 11.99 -10.16
N THR A 617 -30.50 10.68 -10.45
CA THR A 617 -31.19 10.13 -11.63
C THR A 617 -32.72 10.12 -11.49
N ARG A 618 -33.23 10.36 -10.29
CA ARG A 618 -34.67 10.37 -9.98
C ARG A 618 -35.31 11.71 -10.36
N SER A 619 -36.65 11.74 -10.43
CA SER A 619 -37.37 12.95 -10.88
C SER A 619 -37.27 14.15 -9.92
N ALA A 620 -37.04 13.92 -8.62
CA ALA A 620 -36.73 14.94 -7.63
C ALA A 620 -36.21 14.32 -6.32
N LEU A 621 -35.30 15.04 -5.63
CA LEU A 621 -34.90 14.75 -4.25
C LEU A 621 -36.01 15.12 -3.26
N THR A 622 -36.10 14.40 -2.14
CA THR A 622 -36.91 14.83 -0.98
C THR A 622 -36.30 16.09 -0.33
N ALA A 623 -37.06 16.79 0.51
CA ALA A 623 -36.54 17.97 1.21
C ALA A 623 -35.34 17.64 2.12
N GLU A 624 -35.36 16.47 2.76
CA GLU A 624 -34.25 15.94 3.56
C GLU A 624 -33.04 15.67 2.67
N GLN A 625 -33.21 14.90 1.59
CA GLN A 625 -32.12 14.60 0.64
C GLN A 625 -31.50 15.87 0.06
N GLN A 626 -32.32 16.87 -0.30
CA GLN A 626 -31.82 18.15 -0.81
C GLN A 626 -31.02 18.92 0.24
N GLN A 627 -31.41 18.85 1.51
CA GLN A 627 -30.66 19.47 2.60
C GLN A 627 -29.30 18.82 2.77
N HIS A 628 -29.24 17.48 2.85
CA HIS A 628 -27.99 16.74 2.96
C HIS A 628 -27.08 16.97 1.75
N TYR A 629 -27.63 16.94 0.53
CA TYR A 629 -26.90 17.27 -0.69
C TYR A 629 -26.23 18.65 -0.61
N ASN A 630 -26.96 19.69 -0.18
CA ASN A 630 -26.41 21.04 -0.08
C ASN A 630 -25.35 21.16 1.02
N THR A 631 -25.53 20.50 2.16
CA THR A 631 -24.55 20.47 3.26
C THR A 631 -23.26 19.81 2.81
N LEU A 632 -23.37 18.62 2.21
CA LEU A 632 -22.23 17.86 1.72
C LEU A 632 -21.51 18.60 0.59
N LEU A 633 -22.22 19.25 -0.33
CA LEU A 633 -21.59 20.06 -1.37
C LEU A 633 -20.78 21.22 -0.77
N ALA A 634 -21.34 21.94 0.19
CA ALA A 634 -20.64 23.05 0.85
C ALA A 634 -19.41 22.57 1.65
N GLU A 635 -19.50 21.38 2.26
CA GLU A 635 -18.38 20.77 2.96
C GLU A 635 -17.27 20.29 2.01
N LEU A 636 -17.66 19.67 0.89
CA LEU A 636 -16.72 19.28 -0.16
C LEU A 636 -15.91 20.48 -0.65
N ASP A 637 -16.60 21.57 -1.01
CA ASP A 637 -15.97 22.83 -1.44
C ASP A 637 -15.04 23.37 -0.36
N SER A 638 -15.49 23.35 0.91
CA SER A 638 -14.68 23.82 2.04
C SER A 638 -13.39 23.02 2.23
N ILE A 639 -13.42 21.69 2.03
CA ILE A 639 -12.22 20.86 2.16
C ILE A 639 -11.27 21.13 1.00
N VAL A 640 -11.78 21.16 -0.24
CA VAL A 640 -10.96 21.33 -1.44
C VAL A 640 -10.31 22.71 -1.49
N ASP A 641 -11.01 23.76 -1.07
CA ASP A 641 -10.55 25.15 -1.16
C ASP A 641 -9.81 25.65 0.09
N SER A 642 -9.56 24.78 1.08
CA SER A 642 -9.05 25.22 2.40
C SER A 642 -7.54 25.45 2.48
N GLU A 643 -6.73 24.98 1.53
CA GLU A 643 -5.29 25.28 1.55
C GLU A 643 -5.01 26.64 0.88
N PRO A 644 -4.47 27.64 1.62
CA PRO A 644 -4.20 28.95 1.06
C PRO A 644 -3.08 28.89 0.01
N THR A 645 -3.22 29.63 -1.08
CA THR A 645 -2.13 29.78 -2.06
C THR A 645 -0.99 30.57 -1.43
N CYS A 646 0.21 29.97 -1.40
CA CYS A 646 1.40 30.61 -0.83
C CYS A 646 2.58 30.56 -1.82
N PRO A 647 2.63 31.47 -2.81
CA PRO A 647 3.61 31.40 -3.88
C PRO A 647 5.02 31.72 -3.36
N GLY A 648 5.95 30.79 -3.53
CA GLY A 648 7.34 30.93 -3.09
C GLY A 648 7.63 30.35 -1.70
N ASP A 649 6.63 29.81 -1.01
CA ASP A 649 6.82 29.03 0.21
C ASP A 649 7.04 27.56 -0.15
N GLY A 650 8.29 27.10 -0.01
CA GLY A 650 8.64 25.70 -0.27
C GLY A 650 8.83 24.88 1.00
N ASN A 651 8.92 25.52 2.17
CA ASN A 651 9.15 24.87 3.46
C ASN A 651 7.85 24.70 4.30
N LEU A 652 6.71 25.11 3.75
CA LEU A 652 5.37 24.94 4.32
C LEU A 652 5.18 25.68 5.66
N ASP A 653 6.00 26.70 5.94
CA ASP A 653 5.86 27.54 7.13
C ASP A 653 4.83 28.66 6.95
N ARG A 654 4.38 28.90 5.71
CA ARG A 654 3.45 29.95 5.26
C ARG A 654 4.02 31.37 5.31
N VAL A 655 5.33 31.51 5.37
CA VAL A 655 6.04 32.80 5.49
C VAL A 655 7.18 32.87 4.48
N ILE A 656 7.00 33.62 3.40
CA ILE A 656 8.03 33.73 2.37
C ILE A 656 9.15 34.64 2.86
N ASN A 657 10.32 34.07 3.12
CA ASN A 657 11.44 34.77 3.75
C ASN A 657 12.82 34.34 3.23
N GLU A 658 13.88 34.77 3.91
CA GLU A 658 15.26 34.46 3.53
C GLU A 658 15.58 32.95 3.64
N GLN A 659 14.80 32.22 4.44
CA GLN A 659 14.92 30.77 4.56
C GLN A 659 14.53 30.08 3.25
N ASP A 660 13.44 30.49 2.61
CA ASP A 660 13.04 29.97 1.29
C ASP A 660 14.13 30.19 0.22
N LEU A 661 14.80 31.34 0.23
CA LEU A 661 15.92 31.61 -0.68
C LEU A 661 17.11 30.67 -0.42
N LYS A 662 17.37 30.30 0.83
CA LYS A 662 18.44 29.35 1.17
C LYS A 662 18.08 27.93 0.76
N ASP A 663 16.83 27.53 1.03
CA ASP A 663 16.34 26.20 0.72
C ASP A 663 16.25 26.01 -0.80
N TRP A 664 15.76 27.01 -1.55
CA TRP A 664 15.86 27.05 -3.01
C TRP A 664 17.33 26.90 -3.47
N SER A 665 18.26 27.62 -2.85
CA SER A 665 19.68 27.51 -3.21
C SER A 665 20.24 26.11 -2.96
N TYR A 666 19.72 25.39 -1.97
CA TYR A 666 20.06 23.99 -1.70
C TYR A 666 19.47 23.07 -2.76
N PHE A 667 18.16 23.14 -3.01
CA PHE A 667 17.47 22.24 -3.95
C PHE A 667 17.87 22.45 -5.41
N SER A 668 18.13 23.70 -5.83
CA SER A 668 18.69 24.01 -7.16
C SER A 668 20.05 23.35 -7.43
N GLN A 669 20.77 22.93 -6.38
CA GLN A 669 22.06 22.26 -6.49
C GLN A 669 21.97 20.75 -6.25
N LEU A 670 21.06 20.30 -5.38
CA LEU A 670 20.98 18.93 -4.88
C LEU A 670 20.90 17.89 -6.01
N ASN A 671 19.97 18.07 -6.96
CA ASN A 671 19.77 17.16 -8.09
C ASN A 671 20.06 17.85 -9.44
N GLY A 672 21.07 18.73 -9.48
CA GLY A 672 21.47 19.44 -10.69
C GLY A 672 20.39 20.36 -11.27
N GLY A 673 19.55 20.94 -10.40
CA GLY A 673 18.51 21.90 -10.78
C GLY A 673 17.26 21.28 -11.42
N ARG A 674 17.07 19.97 -11.31
CA ARG A 674 15.81 19.31 -11.68
C ARG A 674 14.70 19.58 -10.66
N SER A 675 13.48 19.18 -11.01
CA SER A 675 12.28 19.34 -10.19
C SER A 675 12.52 19.00 -8.71
N SER A 676 12.06 19.87 -7.84
CA SER A 676 12.07 19.76 -6.38
C SER A 676 10.82 20.43 -5.81
N TRP A 677 10.62 20.43 -4.49
CA TRP A 677 9.52 21.20 -3.87
C TRP A 677 9.64 22.73 -4.07
N TYR A 678 10.78 23.20 -4.59
CA TYR A 678 11.03 24.60 -4.98
C TYR A 678 10.92 24.83 -6.50
N ASP A 679 10.42 23.87 -7.27
CA ASP A 679 9.92 24.06 -8.65
C ASP A 679 8.50 24.63 -8.55
N PHE A 680 8.37 25.96 -8.54
CA PHE A 680 7.09 26.65 -8.32
C PHE A 680 6.37 26.96 -9.63
N ASN A 681 7.12 27.09 -10.73
CA ASN A 681 6.54 27.33 -12.05
C ASN A 681 6.12 26.02 -12.76
N LEU A 682 6.47 24.87 -12.17
CA LEU A 682 6.13 23.51 -12.61
C LEU A 682 6.67 23.19 -14.01
N ASP A 683 7.87 23.70 -14.33
CA ASP A 683 8.55 23.45 -15.60
C ASP A 683 9.51 22.24 -15.55
N GLY A 684 9.63 21.60 -14.38
CA GLY A 684 10.48 20.44 -14.13
C GLY A 684 11.90 20.80 -13.72
N GLN A 685 12.18 22.08 -13.44
CA GLN A 685 13.47 22.57 -12.97
C GLN A 685 13.30 23.41 -11.70
N THR A 686 14.36 23.47 -10.89
CA THR A 686 14.47 24.39 -9.76
C THR A 686 15.58 25.36 -10.07
N ASP A 687 15.22 26.50 -10.63
CA ASP A 687 16.16 27.44 -11.25
C ASP A 687 15.89 28.92 -10.90
N ALA A 688 16.49 29.84 -11.64
CA ALA A 688 16.36 31.27 -11.38
C ALA A 688 14.94 31.81 -11.54
N ALA A 689 14.08 31.15 -12.31
CA ALA A 689 12.66 31.52 -12.44
C ALA A 689 11.92 31.26 -11.12
N ASP A 690 12.18 30.15 -10.43
CA ASP A 690 11.60 29.85 -9.13
C ASP A 690 12.10 30.81 -8.05
N ARG A 691 13.40 31.13 -8.09
CA ARG A 691 13.98 32.16 -7.22
C ARG A 691 13.25 33.49 -7.34
N GLN A 692 12.89 33.88 -8.57
CA GLN A 692 12.19 35.14 -8.81
C GLN A 692 10.79 35.11 -8.16
N ILE A 693 10.10 33.96 -8.15
CA ILE A 693 8.81 33.81 -7.47
C ILE A 693 8.97 34.06 -5.96
N ILE A 694 10.03 33.53 -5.34
CA ILE A 694 10.34 33.81 -3.91
C ILE A 694 10.61 35.30 -3.71
N GLU A 695 11.50 35.90 -4.52
CA GLU A 695 11.88 37.32 -4.42
C GLU A 695 10.69 38.27 -4.59
N ASP A 696 9.76 37.94 -5.49
CA ASP A 696 8.55 38.73 -5.75
C ASP A 696 7.55 38.69 -4.59
N ASN A 697 7.64 37.67 -3.72
CA ASN A 697 6.72 37.45 -2.60
C ASN A 697 7.37 37.59 -1.22
N LEU A 698 8.64 38.02 -1.12
CA LEU A 698 9.34 38.19 0.17
C LEU A 698 8.54 39.05 1.16
N GLY A 699 8.36 38.51 2.37
CA GLY A 699 7.61 39.12 3.47
C GLY A 699 6.10 38.90 3.40
N LEU A 700 5.61 38.10 2.45
CA LEU A 700 4.22 37.62 2.44
C LEU A 700 4.03 36.57 3.55
N GLU A 701 2.95 36.71 4.31
CA GLU A 701 2.46 35.72 5.27
C GLU A 701 1.10 35.22 4.77
N CYS A 702 1.02 33.93 4.49
CA CYS A 702 -0.18 33.27 3.96
C CYS A 702 -1.00 32.74 5.14
N LEU A 703 -1.93 33.54 5.65
CA LEU A 703 -2.78 33.14 6.77
C LEU A 703 -3.92 32.23 6.33
#